data_AF-A0A971YFC1-F1
#
_entry.id   AF-A0A971YFC1-F1
#
_cell.length_a   1.000
_cell.length_b   1.000
_cell.length_c   1.000
_cell.angle_alpha   90.00
_cell.angle_beta   90.00
_cell.angle_gamma   90.00
#
_symmetry.space_group_name_H-M   'P 1'
#
loop_
_entity.id
_entity.type
_entity.pdbx_description
1 polymer ?
#
loop_
_entity_poly.entity_id
_entity_poly.type
_entity_poly.pdbx_seq_one_letter_code
_entity_poly.pdbx_strand_id
1 'polypeptide(L)'
;MKYESSKKKWKCLLVALMMLLQAVTGIAVKPVSAYAAADIDPFQRFLIEAMSLDFDDRVDLTDYLALNIETAEDINAETISGVKQWVNVLSDTEMKDALKIYANRSQEGKFVLIALIIKGLEDIKEDISGFQGICSIFNETIAGDSSDMRGFRFFITVMLEARYYTEKPVAKDGTPVSKIKFQLDGYENEKARISGFLGLLASLKDTIGSYPGSNNFEKLLSFAEQTINSRPNEEIRALKVFLGSENYKLYEGDPFKEPGSNPSTGGGEGGVVNPPVESGQVKEHMDGLQKMIDELEKASASQKAEMIAELARELGSCFSVMAEAGESKQQMLELIVKALNSINTAVKNTADESSLPKINDAVVSIISSASPINDEAGQKTVVPGLRKLMLSVIKKTGTVDASIVTDESKYQQLDTKMDQVLALISRLQQAVSKSGLDISLENKIYINLSGTRAGGKYSIGLNKDIVTKALGKGIKKVEFVSEIGRAVVTLDSMMNMQMVKTIELSAAEALITQQEFDSLAPDQKEVAKPGSKVLTFEAEVAIAGGLVFKVDEFVKPIIIYVPYKLKAGETGDTITVFYLGDDGTVANMSARYDAEEEELIFNTTRLGRFVVKNNIVTFKDVKEDHWGRKWIEAMASKGIVNGKSKDIFDPEGKVTRAEFAKMITMTLGLVNSSARSNFKDVKSGDWYEIYVASAYEAGIITGRPDGTFAPNENISRQDMAVMLARALQQEAPADVDKYINFADKGKIAGYARQSLAIAVKNGLITGKPGNIADPEGNATRAEAATIIYRLFN
;
A
#
# COMPACT_ATOMS: atom_id res chain seq x y z
N MET A 1 13.15 -22.06 -5.55
CA MET A 1 12.45 -21.03 -6.36
C MET A 1 10.91 -21.16 -6.43
N LYS A 2 10.25 -22.33 -6.28
CA LYS A 2 8.77 -22.39 -6.24
C LYS A 2 8.13 -22.11 -4.85
N TYR A 3 8.92 -21.91 -3.79
CA TYR A 3 8.44 -21.86 -2.41
C TYR A 3 8.23 -20.44 -1.82
N GLU A 4 8.78 -19.38 -2.44
CA GLU A 4 8.64 -18.00 -1.94
C GLU A 4 7.33 -17.31 -2.35
N SER A 5 6.59 -17.87 -3.32
CA SER A 5 5.32 -17.29 -3.80
C SER A 5 4.13 -17.59 -2.88
N SER A 6 4.24 -18.57 -1.96
CA SER A 6 3.20 -18.89 -0.98
C SER A 6 3.15 -17.86 0.15
N LYS A 7 4.30 -17.43 0.70
CA LYS A 7 4.37 -16.53 1.87
C LYS A 7 3.79 -15.13 1.66
N LYS A 8 3.62 -14.68 0.41
CA LYS A 8 2.92 -13.41 0.11
C LYS A 8 1.39 -13.56 0.08
N LYS A 9 0.86 -14.73 -0.29
CA LYS A 9 -0.59 -14.96 -0.46
C LYS A 9 -1.39 -14.93 0.84
N TRP A 10 -0.74 -15.06 2.00
CA TRP A 10 -1.41 -15.05 3.29
C TRP A 10 -1.48 -13.65 3.92
N LYS A 11 -0.74 -12.64 3.42
CA LYS A 11 -0.48 -11.34 4.10
C LYS A 11 -1.65 -10.35 4.28
N CYS A 12 -2.89 -10.69 3.92
CA CYS A 12 -4.10 -9.91 4.28
C CYS A 12 -5.32 -10.77 4.68
N LEU A 13 -5.28 -12.10 4.60
CA LEU A 13 -6.31 -13.01 5.16
C LEU A 13 -6.67 -12.58 6.57
N LEU A 14 -5.63 -12.23 7.32
CA LEU A 14 -5.69 -11.94 8.73
C LEU A 14 -5.85 -10.44 9.04
N VAL A 15 -5.61 -9.55 8.06
CA VAL A 15 -5.82 -8.11 8.22
C VAL A 15 -7.30 -7.75 8.05
N ALA A 16 -8.02 -8.47 7.19
CA ALA A 16 -9.49 -8.41 7.14
C ALA A 16 -10.14 -8.99 8.42
N LEU A 17 -9.59 -10.06 9.00
CA LEU A 17 -9.97 -10.52 10.36
C LEU A 17 -9.78 -9.42 11.40
N MET A 18 -8.73 -8.60 11.29
CA MET A 18 -8.39 -7.62 12.31
C MET A 18 -9.32 -6.41 12.35
N MET A 19 -9.88 -5.96 11.24
CA MET A 19 -10.84 -4.83 11.25
C MET A 19 -12.15 -5.22 11.94
N LEU A 20 -12.63 -6.44 11.70
CA LEU A 20 -13.85 -6.99 12.30
C LEU A 20 -13.67 -7.32 13.80
N LEU A 21 -12.45 -7.56 14.26
CA LEU A 21 -12.16 -7.99 15.65
C LEU A 21 -12.43 -6.95 16.76
N GLN A 22 -13.07 -5.80 16.48
CA GLN A 22 -13.53 -4.86 17.52
C GLN A 22 -14.74 -5.39 18.33
N ALA A 23 -15.58 -6.27 17.77
CA ALA A 23 -16.85 -6.66 18.39
C ALA A 23 -16.77 -7.75 19.47
N VAL A 24 -15.60 -8.36 19.72
CA VAL A 24 -15.45 -9.54 20.59
C VAL A 24 -15.70 -9.25 22.10
N THR A 25 -15.87 -7.99 22.50
CA THR A 25 -16.30 -7.61 23.86
C THR A 25 -17.81 -7.72 24.08
N GLY A 26 -18.60 -8.05 23.06
CA GLY A 26 -20.03 -8.27 23.16
C GLY A 26 -20.40 -9.61 23.82
N ILE A 27 -20.94 -9.54 25.04
CA ILE A 27 -21.55 -10.61 25.84
C ILE A 27 -20.55 -11.54 26.57
N ALA A 28 -20.65 -11.54 27.90
CA ALA A 28 -19.96 -12.48 28.78
C ALA A 28 -20.56 -13.88 28.65
N VAL A 29 -19.77 -14.83 28.14
CA VAL A 29 -20.11 -16.26 28.19
C VAL A 29 -20.06 -16.71 29.64
N LYS A 30 -21.17 -17.23 30.18
CA LYS A 30 -21.18 -17.86 31.51
C LYS A 30 -20.25 -19.09 31.47
N PRO A 31 -19.42 -19.32 32.50
CA PRO A 31 -18.55 -20.49 32.53
C PRO A 31 -19.40 -21.77 32.49
N VAL A 32 -19.15 -22.61 31.50
CA VAL A 32 -19.56 -24.02 31.53
C VAL A 32 -18.75 -24.71 32.63
N SER A 33 -19.33 -25.72 33.27
CA SER A 33 -18.72 -26.44 34.39
C SER A 33 -17.32 -26.98 34.05
N ALA A 34 -16.40 -26.92 35.02
CA ALA A 34 -15.03 -27.37 34.86
C ALA A 34 -14.94 -28.80 34.34
N TYR A 35 -14.24 -28.99 33.22
CA TYR A 35 -13.83 -30.29 32.72
C TYR A 35 -12.60 -30.76 33.50
N ALA A 36 -12.51 -32.06 33.78
CA ALA A 36 -11.30 -32.63 34.36
C ALA A 36 -10.18 -32.63 33.29
N ALA A 37 -8.92 -32.57 33.71
CA ALA A 37 -7.74 -32.44 32.83
C ALA A 37 -7.46 -33.63 31.88
N ALA A 38 -8.41 -34.56 31.73
CA ALA A 38 -8.38 -35.68 30.79
C ALA A 38 -9.51 -35.62 29.74
N ASP A 39 -10.50 -34.74 29.89
CA ASP A 39 -11.61 -34.58 28.93
C ASP A 39 -11.49 -33.24 28.20
N ILE A 40 -11.02 -33.29 26.94
CA ILE A 40 -11.01 -32.11 26.06
C ILE A 40 -12.45 -31.65 25.80
N ASP A 41 -12.70 -30.35 25.91
CA ASP A 41 -14.07 -29.82 25.81
C ASP A 41 -14.65 -30.01 24.39
N PRO A 42 -16.00 -30.15 24.26
CA PRO A 42 -16.63 -30.41 22.97
C PRO A 42 -16.30 -29.41 21.87
N PHE A 43 -16.15 -28.13 22.19
CA PHE A 43 -15.89 -27.10 21.19
C PHE A 43 -14.44 -27.16 20.68
N GLN A 44 -13.48 -27.44 21.56
CA GLN A 44 -12.10 -27.72 21.18
C GLN A 44 -11.99 -28.98 20.29
N ARG A 45 -12.71 -30.07 20.62
CA ARG A 45 -12.79 -31.27 19.75
C ARG A 45 -13.42 -30.98 18.39
N PHE A 46 -14.56 -30.27 18.37
CA PHE A 46 -15.22 -29.83 17.14
C PHE A 46 -14.28 -29.02 16.25
N LEU A 47 -13.58 -28.05 16.84
CA LEU A 47 -12.68 -27.16 16.09
C LEU A 47 -11.47 -27.90 15.54
N ILE A 48 -10.86 -28.81 16.31
CA ILE A 48 -9.73 -29.62 15.84
C ILE A 48 -10.14 -30.53 14.68
N GLU A 49 -11.31 -31.18 14.77
CA GLU A 49 -11.84 -32.00 13.68
C GLU A 49 -12.12 -31.16 12.43
N ALA A 50 -12.86 -30.05 12.59
CA ALA A 50 -13.18 -29.12 11.51
C ALA A 50 -11.92 -28.55 10.83
N MET A 51 -10.87 -28.19 11.59
CA MET A 51 -9.60 -27.72 11.04
C MET A 51 -8.75 -28.82 10.36
N SER A 52 -9.11 -30.09 10.53
CA SER A 52 -8.37 -31.25 9.99
C SER A 52 -8.93 -31.80 8.68
N LEU A 53 -10.16 -31.46 8.34
CA LEU A 53 -10.80 -31.72 7.04
C LEU A 53 -9.94 -31.16 5.89
N ASP A 54 -10.17 -31.62 4.65
CA ASP A 54 -9.52 -31.02 3.49
C ASP A 54 -10.10 -29.62 3.17
N PHE A 55 -9.48 -28.89 2.25
CA PHE A 55 -9.85 -27.49 2.03
C PHE A 55 -11.30 -27.32 1.54
N ASP A 56 -11.80 -28.24 0.71
CA ASP A 56 -13.13 -28.14 0.11
C ASP A 56 -14.20 -28.52 1.16
N ASP A 57 -13.97 -29.60 1.93
CA ASP A 57 -14.82 -29.97 3.07
C ASP A 57 -14.87 -28.88 4.16
N ARG A 58 -13.77 -28.15 4.38
CA ARG A 58 -13.76 -27.01 5.33
C ARG A 58 -14.58 -25.84 4.85
N VAL A 59 -14.55 -25.56 3.55
CA VAL A 59 -15.43 -24.55 2.93
C VAL A 59 -16.88 -24.99 3.10
N ASP A 60 -17.26 -26.18 2.63
CA ASP A 60 -18.64 -26.68 2.69
C ASP A 60 -19.21 -26.73 4.12
N LEU A 61 -18.41 -27.16 5.11
CA LEU A 61 -18.78 -27.08 6.52
C LEU A 61 -19.05 -25.64 6.96
N THR A 62 -18.16 -24.69 6.64
CA THR A 62 -18.36 -23.29 7.04
C THR A 62 -19.50 -22.59 6.32
N ASP A 63 -19.75 -22.93 5.05
CA ASP A 63 -20.91 -22.50 4.28
C ASP A 63 -22.19 -23.02 4.96
N TYR A 64 -22.21 -24.29 5.39
CA TYR A 64 -23.33 -24.86 6.13
C TYR A 64 -23.57 -24.14 7.48
N LEU A 65 -22.51 -23.88 8.26
CA LEU A 65 -22.59 -23.16 9.54
C LEU A 65 -23.06 -21.71 9.37
N ALA A 66 -22.65 -21.03 8.30
CA ALA A 66 -23.05 -19.65 8.02
C ALA A 66 -24.52 -19.55 7.57
N LEU A 67 -24.97 -20.47 6.71
CA LEU A 67 -26.31 -20.46 6.13
C LEU A 67 -27.41 -20.99 7.07
N ASN A 68 -27.08 -21.91 7.98
CA ASN A 68 -28.09 -22.65 8.76
C ASN A 68 -28.06 -22.38 10.28
N ILE A 69 -27.09 -21.61 10.80
CA ILE A 69 -26.94 -21.36 12.25
C ILE A 69 -26.62 -19.87 12.50
N GLU A 70 -27.65 -19.02 12.48
CA GLU A 70 -27.50 -17.61 12.85
C GLU A 70 -27.62 -17.40 14.37
N THR A 71 -28.41 -18.22 15.06
CA THR A 71 -28.71 -18.08 16.48
C THR A 71 -28.70 -19.43 17.18
N ALA A 72 -28.71 -19.42 18.52
CA ALA A 72 -28.81 -20.67 19.29
C ALA A 72 -30.17 -21.38 19.13
N GLU A 73 -31.19 -20.71 18.56
CA GLU A 73 -32.52 -21.26 18.30
C GLU A 73 -32.54 -22.14 17.05
N ASP A 74 -31.64 -21.90 16.09
CA ASP A 74 -31.50 -22.69 14.85
C ASP A 74 -30.90 -24.09 15.08
N ILE A 75 -30.36 -24.34 16.28
CA ILE A 75 -29.68 -25.60 16.63
C ILE A 75 -30.69 -26.69 17.01
N ASN A 76 -31.02 -27.51 16.02
CA ASN A 76 -32.01 -28.58 16.08
C ASN A 76 -31.41 -29.90 15.52
N ALA A 77 -32.21 -30.97 15.43
CA ALA A 77 -31.73 -32.29 15.00
C ALA A 77 -31.25 -32.31 13.53
N GLU A 78 -31.84 -31.51 12.65
CA GLU A 78 -31.46 -31.40 11.24
C GLU A 78 -30.13 -30.65 11.10
N THR A 79 -29.97 -29.50 11.77
CA THR A 79 -28.72 -28.72 11.71
C THR A 79 -27.55 -29.44 12.39
N ILE A 80 -27.80 -30.19 13.47
CA ILE A 80 -26.81 -31.12 14.05
C ILE A 80 -26.45 -32.22 13.04
N SER A 81 -27.44 -32.86 12.41
CA SER A 81 -27.19 -33.92 11.43
C SER A 81 -26.42 -33.43 10.19
N GLY A 82 -26.65 -32.19 9.75
CA GLY A 82 -25.91 -31.55 8.67
C GLY A 82 -24.44 -31.37 9.02
N VAL A 83 -24.14 -30.73 10.16
CA VAL A 83 -22.75 -30.55 10.62
C VAL A 83 -22.01 -31.88 10.82
N LYS A 84 -22.73 -32.93 11.27
CA LYS A 84 -22.16 -34.29 11.45
C LYS A 84 -21.83 -35.03 10.14
N GLN A 85 -22.13 -34.46 8.98
CA GLN A 85 -21.60 -34.98 7.70
C GLN A 85 -20.07 -34.81 7.64
N TRP A 86 -19.55 -33.71 8.19
CA TRP A 86 -18.12 -33.43 8.26
C TRP A 86 -17.52 -33.76 9.64
N VAL A 87 -18.18 -33.38 10.74
CA VAL A 87 -17.65 -33.55 12.10
C VAL A 87 -18.47 -34.58 12.88
N ASN A 88 -18.14 -35.87 12.72
CA ASN A 88 -18.90 -36.97 13.32
C ASN A 88 -18.39 -37.44 14.70
N VAL A 89 -17.24 -36.94 15.17
CA VAL A 89 -16.56 -37.41 16.40
C VAL A 89 -17.21 -36.96 17.72
N LEU A 90 -18.30 -36.19 17.66
CA LEU A 90 -19.08 -35.71 18.81
C LEU A 90 -20.44 -36.43 18.90
N SER A 91 -20.90 -36.70 20.12
CA SER A 91 -22.32 -37.01 20.35
C SER A 91 -23.21 -35.80 20.04
N ASP A 92 -24.51 -36.03 19.83
CA ASP A 92 -25.45 -34.95 19.46
C ASP A 92 -25.56 -33.86 20.54
N THR A 93 -25.40 -34.24 21.82
CA THR A 93 -25.37 -33.29 22.94
C THR A 93 -24.10 -32.44 22.92
N GLU A 94 -22.94 -33.06 22.73
CA GLU A 94 -21.65 -32.37 22.63
C GLU A 94 -21.60 -31.45 21.40
N MET A 95 -22.11 -31.92 20.25
CA MET A 95 -22.24 -31.12 19.04
C MET A 95 -23.17 -29.92 19.26
N LYS A 96 -24.32 -30.13 19.91
CA LYS A 96 -25.24 -29.04 20.28
C LYS A 96 -24.57 -27.97 21.14
N ASP A 97 -23.74 -28.37 22.09
CA ASP A 97 -23.04 -27.44 22.98
C ASP A 97 -21.86 -26.72 22.28
N ALA A 98 -21.14 -27.40 21.39
CA ALA A 98 -20.15 -26.77 20.52
C ALA A 98 -20.79 -25.73 19.57
N LEU A 99 -21.89 -26.08 18.92
CA LEU A 99 -22.60 -25.17 18.00
C LEU A 99 -23.19 -23.95 18.70
N LYS A 100 -23.62 -24.05 19.98
CA LYS A 100 -24.01 -22.88 20.78
C LYS A 100 -22.86 -21.89 20.97
N ILE A 101 -21.61 -22.36 21.09
CA ILE A 101 -20.46 -21.46 21.26
C ILE A 101 -20.20 -20.67 19.98
N TYR A 102 -20.44 -21.26 18.80
CA TYR A 102 -20.43 -20.55 17.51
C TYR A 102 -21.64 -19.61 17.36
N ALA A 103 -22.86 -20.09 17.63
CA ALA A 103 -24.09 -19.36 17.36
C ALA A 103 -24.27 -18.11 18.23
N ASN A 104 -23.79 -18.12 19.48
CA ASN A 104 -23.87 -16.97 20.40
C ASN A 104 -22.79 -15.90 20.16
N ARG A 105 -22.03 -15.97 19.07
CA ARG A 105 -21.03 -14.95 18.69
C ARG A 105 -21.68 -13.84 17.89
N SER A 106 -21.10 -12.63 17.96
CA SER A 106 -21.37 -11.59 16.96
C SER A 106 -20.95 -12.08 15.56
N GLN A 107 -21.43 -11.42 14.50
CA GLN A 107 -21.09 -11.82 13.12
C GLN A 107 -19.57 -11.84 12.86
N GLU A 108 -18.84 -10.89 13.45
CA GLU A 108 -17.38 -10.84 13.44
C GLU A 108 -16.75 -11.99 14.25
N GLY A 109 -17.35 -12.34 15.39
CA GLY A 109 -16.93 -13.47 16.21
C GLY A 109 -17.15 -14.83 15.55
N LYS A 110 -18.15 -14.96 14.65
CA LYS A 110 -18.35 -16.15 13.80
C LYS A 110 -17.36 -16.20 12.65
N PHE A 111 -17.13 -15.06 12.00
CA PHE A 111 -16.15 -14.94 10.91
C PHE A 111 -14.75 -15.42 11.34
N VAL A 112 -14.31 -15.04 12.55
CA VAL A 112 -13.01 -15.49 13.09
C VAL A 112 -12.94 -17.02 13.25
N LEU A 113 -14.05 -17.67 13.64
CA LEU A 113 -14.11 -19.13 13.75
C LEU A 113 -14.13 -19.81 12.38
N ILE A 114 -14.95 -19.31 11.44
CA ILE A 114 -15.00 -19.76 10.05
C ILE A 114 -13.62 -19.65 9.38
N ALA A 115 -12.94 -18.52 9.55
CA ALA A 115 -11.62 -18.27 8.99
C ALA A 115 -10.56 -19.22 9.55
N LEU A 116 -10.64 -19.54 10.84
CA LEU A 116 -9.75 -20.49 11.48
C LEU A 116 -10.00 -21.92 10.98
N ILE A 117 -11.26 -22.32 10.82
CA ILE A 117 -11.64 -23.60 10.20
C ILE A 117 -11.09 -23.67 8.77
N ILE A 118 -11.39 -22.70 7.91
CA ILE A 118 -10.91 -22.71 6.51
C ILE A 118 -9.37 -22.71 6.43
N LYS A 119 -8.67 -21.97 7.31
CA LYS A 119 -7.19 -22.05 7.40
C LYS A 119 -6.73 -23.49 7.66
N GLY A 120 -7.37 -24.17 8.61
CA GLY A 120 -7.03 -25.52 9.02
C GLY A 120 -5.73 -25.63 9.84
N LEU A 121 -5.34 -26.86 10.13
CA LEU A 121 -4.09 -27.18 10.83
C LEU A 121 -2.88 -27.09 9.90
N GLU A 122 -1.73 -26.69 10.44
CA GLU A 122 -0.47 -26.63 9.68
C GLU A 122 -0.04 -28.02 9.21
N ASP A 123 0.17 -28.17 7.90
CA ASP A 123 0.68 -29.41 7.33
C ASP A 123 2.21 -29.47 7.45
N ILE A 124 2.67 -30.03 8.58
CA ILE A 124 4.08 -30.20 8.88
C ILE A 124 4.73 -31.19 7.90
N LYS A 125 5.73 -30.71 7.14
CA LYS A 125 6.45 -31.45 6.08
C LYS A 125 7.89 -31.78 6.43
N GLU A 126 8.47 -31.04 7.37
CA GLU A 126 9.79 -31.28 7.92
C GLU A 126 9.84 -32.54 8.81
N ASP A 127 11.03 -33.14 8.91
CA ASP A 127 11.26 -34.22 9.86
C ASP A 127 11.16 -33.71 11.31
N ILE A 128 10.28 -34.35 12.07
CA ILE A 128 10.01 -34.09 13.49
C ILE A 128 10.56 -35.20 14.40
N SER A 129 11.25 -36.21 13.86
CA SER A 129 11.77 -37.37 14.60
C SER A 129 12.67 -36.97 15.79
N GLY A 130 13.46 -35.91 15.62
CA GLY A 130 14.39 -35.40 16.63
C GLY A 130 13.76 -34.70 17.84
N PHE A 131 12.44 -34.55 17.91
CA PHE A 131 11.75 -33.90 19.05
C PHE A 131 10.34 -34.45 19.34
N GLN A 132 10.13 -35.76 19.14
CA GLN A 132 8.85 -36.41 19.41
C GLN A 132 8.35 -36.23 20.85
N GLY A 133 9.25 -36.14 21.84
CA GLY A 133 8.90 -35.89 23.23
C GLY A 133 8.34 -34.48 23.48
N ILE A 134 8.61 -33.52 22.59
CA ILE A 134 7.97 -32.20 22.56
C ILE A 134 6.59 -32.30 21.92
N CYS A 135 6.49 -32.90 20.72
CA CYS A 135 5.23 -33.04 19.99
C CYS A 135 4.15 -33.71 20.84
N SER A 136 4.51 -34.83 21.49
CA SER A 136 3.64 -35.65 22.31
C SER A 136 2.91 -34.87 23.42
N ILE A 137 3.55 -33.87 24.02
CA ILE A 137 2.94 -33.07 25.11
C ILE A 137 1.89 -32.10 24.54
N PHE A 138 2.16 -31.47 23.40
CA PHE A 138 1.19 -30.61 22.73
C PHE A 138 0.02 -31.42 22.16
N ASN A 139 0.27 -32.63 21.68
CA ASN A 139 -0.75 -33.59 21.26
C ASN A 139 -1.70 -33.93 22.41
N GLU A 140 -1.17 -34.40 23.54
CA GLU A 140 -1.95 -34.71 24.76
C GLU A 140 -2.73 -33.47 25.25
N THR A 141 -2.08 -32.31 25.33
CA THR A 141 -2.68 -31.09 25.91
C THR A 141 -3.79 -30.49 25.05
N ILE A 142 -3.71 -30.63 23.72
CA ILE A 142 -4.61 -29.92 22.78
C ILE A 142 -5.61 -30.89 22.15
N ALA A 143 -5.17 -32.09 21.73
CA ALA A 143 -6.03 -33.10 21.12
C ALA A 143 -6.57 -34.14 22.12
N GLY A 144 -5.98 -34.25 23.32
CA GLY A 144 -6.37 -35.26 24.32
C GLY A 144 -5.75 -36.64 24.10
N ASP A 145 -4.85 -36.77 23.14
CA ASP A 145 -4.12 -38.00 22.83
C ASP A 145 -2.69 -37.63 22.42
N SER A 146 -1.71 -38.10 23.21
CA SER A 146 -0.27 -37.92 22.99
C SER A 146 0.24 -38.34 21.59
N SER A 147 -0.47 -39.21 20.88
CA SER A 147 -0.16 -39.66 19.52
C SER A 147 -0.83 -38.82 18.43
N ASP A 148 -1.86 -38.03 18.76
CA ASP A 148 -2.60 -37.21 17.82
C ASP A 148 -1.85 -35.91 17.48
N MET A 149 -1.07 -35.99 16.39
CA MET A 149 -0.28 -34.89 15.84
C MET A 149 -1.08 -33.60 15.52
N ARG A 150 -2.41 -33.64 15.53
CA ARG A 150 -3.25 -32.43 15.38
C ARG A 150 -2.99 -31.41 16.49
N GLY A 151 -2.67 -31.84 17.71
CA GLY A 151 -2.37 -30.92 18.81
C GLY A 151 -1.08 -30.11 18.59
N PHE A 152 0.02 -30.76 18.22
CA PHE A 152 1.25 -30.03 17.86
C PHE A 152 1.09 -29.19 16.58
N ARG A 153 0.36 -29.69 15.56
CA ARG A 153 0.03 -28.92 14.36
C ARG A 153 -0.76 -27.64 14.72
N PHE A 154 -1.74 -27.72 15.61
CA PHE A 154 -2.47 -26.56 16.13
C PHE A 154 -1.56 -25.56 16.86
N PHE A 155 -0.64 -26.03 17.71
CA PHE A 155 0.35 -25.16 18.36
C PHE A 155 1.19 -24.40 17.33
N ILE A 156 1.70 -25.08 16.30
CA ILE A 156 2.45 -24.42 15.21
C ILE A 156 1.56 -23.47 14.39
N THR A 157 0.29 -23.80 14.12
CA THR A 157 -0.69 -22.89 13.51
C THR A 157 -0.80 -21.58 14.30
N VAL A 158 -0.92 -21.64 15.63
CA VAL A 158 -1.03 -20.45 16.52
C VAL A 158 0.29 -19.66 16.59
N MET A 159 1.44 -20.34 16.63
CA MET A 159 2.75 -19.66 16.60
C MET A 159 3.00 -18.95 15.26
N LEU A 160 2.58 -19.56 14.14
CA LEU A 160 2.64 -18.94 12.81
C LEU A 160 1.78 -17.70 12.70
N GLU A 161 0.60 -17.67 13.33
CA GLU A 161 -0.21 -16.46 13.43
C GLU A 161 0.50 -15.34 14.19
N ALA A 162 0.99 -15.62 15.40
CA ALA A 162 1.69 -14.64 16.21
C ALA A 162 2.94 -14.05 15.51
N ARG A 163 3.69 -14.89 14.78
CA ARG A 163 4.86 -14.48 13.98
C ARG A 163 4.46 -13.64 12.77
N TYR A 164 3.40 -14.06 12.08
CA TYR A 164 2.89 -13.36 10.92
C TYR A 164 2.51 -11.91 11.27
N TYR A 165 1.81 -11.72 12.38
CA TYR A 165 1.31 -10.41 12.80
C TYR A 165 2.40 -9.44 13.25
N THR A 166 3.45 -9.96 13.87
CA THR A 166 4.56 -9.13 14.36
C THR A 166 5.64 -8.90 13.31
N GLU A 167 5.55 -9.60 12.18
CA GLU A 167 6.61 -9.81 11.17
C GLU A 167 7.96 -10.32 11.75
N LYS A 168 7.98 -10.64 13.05
CA LYS A 168 9.14 -10.98 13.86
C LYS A 168 9.02 -12.44 14.34
N PRO A 169 10.13 -13.16 14.53
CA PRO A 169 10.12 -14.46 15.18
C PRO A 169 9.54 -14.39 16.60
N VAL A 170 8.75 -15.39 16.98
CA VAL A 170 8.05 -15.46 18.28
C VAL A 170 8.86 -16.17 19.36
N ALA A 171 9.91 -16.86 18.94
CA ALA A 171 10.85 -17.57 19.78
C ALA A 171 12.28 -17.07 19.55
N LYS A 172 13.10 -17.12 20.59
CA LYS A 172 14.53 -16.80 20.51
C LYS A 172 15.38 -17.62 21.47
N ASP A 173 16.68 -17.38 21.46
CA ASP A 173 17.59 -17.95 22.45
C ASP A 173 17.22 -17.53 23.88
N GLY A 174 17.09 -18.53 24.75
CA GLY A 174 16.87 -18.35 26.18
C GLY A 174 18.17 -18.07 26.94
N THR A 175 18.08 -18.10 28.27
CA THR A 175 19.25 -17.98 29.15
C THR A 175 19.27 -19.19 30.08
N PRO A 176 20.20 -20.15 29.93
CA PRO A 176 21.29 -20.20 28.94
C PRO A 176 20.81 -20.41 27.50
N VAL A 177 21.67 -20.10 26.53
CA VAL A 177 21.39 -20.15 25.07
C VAL A 177 20.93 -21.54 24.59
N SER A 178 21.24 -22.62 25.30
CA SER A 178 20.71 -23.97 24.99
C SER A 178 19.21 -24.11 25.18
N LYS A 179 18.54 -23.15 25.83
CA LYS A 179 17.09 -23.10 26.05
C LYS A 179 16.40 -22.18 25.05
N ILE A 180 15.09 -22.31 24.90
CA ILE A 180 14.26 -21.42 24.07
C ILE A 180 13.57 -20.39 24.98
N LYS A 181 13.29 -19.21 24.44
CA LYS A 181 12.39 -18.23 25.07
C LYS A 181 11.31 -17.83 24.09
N PHE A 182 10.05 -17.87 24.49
CA PHE A 182 8.95 -17.28 23.72
C PHE A 182 8.69 -15.86 24.21
N GLN A 183 8.72 -14.88 23.32
CA GLN A 183 8.49 -13.48 23.69
C GLN A 183 7.89 -12.69 22.54
N LEU A 184 6.79 -11.99 22.82
CA LEU A 184 6.13 -11.09 21.90
C LEU A 184 6.12 -9.68 22.53
N ASP A 185 7.03 -8.82 22.08
CA ASP A 185 7.14 -7.44 22.58
C ASP A 185 6.26 -6.50 21.75
N GLY A 186 5.28 -5.87 22.38
CA GLY A 186 4.24 -5.05 21.74
C GLY A 186 3.00 -5.85 21.31
N TYR A 187 2.20 -5.27 20.40
CA TYR A 187 1.05 -5.92 19.76
C TYR A 187 -0.05 -6.37 20.75
N GLU A 188 -0.41 -5.50 21.70
CA GLU A 188 -1.34 -5.82 22.79
C GLU A 188 -2.77 -6.13 22.30
N ASN A 189 -3.21 -5.51 21.19
CA ASN A 189 -4.49 -5.85 20.57
C ASN A 189 -4.46 -7.29 20.00
N GLU A 190 -3.34 -7.70 19.41
CA GLU A 190 -3.12 -9.02 18.82
C GLU A 190 -3.05 -10.10 19.90
N LYS A 191 -2.31 -9.83 20.99
CA LYS A 191 -2.31 -10.68 22.19
C LYS A 191 -3.70 -10.84 22.78
N ALA A 192 -4.47 -9.74 22.90
CA ALA A 192 -5.84 -9.79 23.39
C ALA A 192 -6.76 -10.62 22.48
N ARG A 193 -6.61 -10.50 21.15
CA ARG A 193 -7.33 -11.31 20.15
C ARG A 193 -7.05 -12.81 20.30
N ILE A 194 -5.78 -13.21 20.32
CA ILE A 194 -5.39 -14.63 20.49
C ILE A 194 -5.82 -15.12 21.88
N SER A 195 -5.67 -14.31 22.93
CA SER A 195 -6.14 -14.62 24.28
C SER A 195 -7.65 -14.83 24.37
N GLY A 196 -8.43 -14.03 23.63
CA GLY A 196 -9.88 -14.15 23.56
C GLY A 196 -10.31 -15.45 22.90
N PHE A 197 -9.67 -15.83 21.79
CA PHE A 197 -9.88 -17.12 21.14
C PHE A 197 -9.49 -18.30 22.04
N LEU A 198 -8.30 -18.28 22.66
CA LEU A 198 -7.87 -19.30 23.62
C LEU A 198 -8.82 -19.38 24.83
N GLY A 199 -9.54 -18.30 25.15
CA GLY A 199 -10.56 -18.28 26.19
C GLY A 199 -11.84 -19.05 25.87
N LEU A 200 -12.08 -19.41 24.60
CA LEU A 200 -13.20 -20.25 24.15
C LEU A 200 -12.90 -21.74 24.34
N LEU A 201 -11.62 -22.11 24.34
CA LEU A 201 -11.12 -23.47 24.48
C LEU A 201 -10.98 -23.79 25.97
N ALA A 202 -12.10 -24.15 26.62
CA ALA A 202 -12.21 -24.23 28.06
C ALA A 202 -11.14 -25.16 28.68
N SER A 203 -10.93 -26.32 28.09
CA SER A 203 -9.95 -27.32 28.55
C SER A 203 -8.50 -26.84 28.41
N LEU A 204 -8.13 -26.24 27.27
CA LEU A 204 -6.80 -25.63 27.07
C LEU A 204 -6.58 -24.42 28.00
N LYS A 205 -7.58 -23.54 28.13
CA LYS A 205 -7.56 -22.35 28.97
C LYS A 205 -7.33 -22.69 30.45
N ASP A 206 -8.01 -23.71 30.96
CA ASP A 206 -7.85 -24.14 32.35
C ASP A 206 -6.47 -24.79 32.56
N THR A 207 -5.98 -25.56 31.58
CA THR A 207 -4.63 -26.16 31.59
C THR A 207 -3.52 -25.10 31.64
N ILE A 208 -3.56 -24.11 30.75
CA ILE A 208 -2.58 -22.99 30.75
C ILE A 208 -2.83 -22.00 31.89
N GLY A 209 -3.99 -22.05 32.55
CA GLY A 209 -4.45 -21.07 33.53
C GLY A 209 -3.49 -20.87 34.73
N SER A 210 -2.73 -21.92 35.07
CA SER A 210 -1.73 -21.97 36.13
C SER A 210 -0.37 -21.34 35.78
N TYR A 211 -0.10 -21.09 34.49
CA TYR A 211 1.17 -20.53 34.01
C TYR A 211 1.18 -19.00 34.10
N PRO A 212 2.36 -18.36 34.23
CA PRO A 212 2.47 -16.91 34.30
C PRO A 212 2.12 -16.23 32.97
N GLY A 213 1.45 -15.09 33.02
CA GLY A 213 1.08 -14.29 31.85
C GLY A 213 -0.10 -13.37 32.16
N SER A 214 -0.16 -12.19 31.53
CA SER A 214 -1.25 -11.22 31.74
C SER A 214 -2.57 -11.66 31.10
N ASN A 215 -2.49 -12.53 30.10
CA ASN A 215 -3.59 -12.98 29.25
C ASN A 215 -3.36 -14.44 28.82
N ASN A 216 -4.37 -15.11 28.27
CA ASN A 216 -4.31 -16.55 27.92
C ASN A 216 -3.23 -16.86 26.88
N PHE A 217 -2.89 -15.92 25.99
CA PHE A 217 -1.83 -16.14 25.00
C PHE A 217 -0.44 -16.12 25.65
N GLU A 218 -0.16 -15.16 26.54
CA GLU A 218 1.09 -15.15 27.32
C GLU A 218 1.21 -16.39 28.22
N LYS A 219 0.09 -16.88 28.77
CA LYS A 219 0.05 -18.15 29.51
C LYS A 219 0.38 -19.35 28.63
N LEU A 220 -0.13 -19.41 27.40
CA LEU A 220 0.23 -20.44 26.42
C LEU A 220 1.72 -20.39 26.06
N LEU A 221 2.30 -19.19 25.89
CA LEU A 221 3.74 -19.02 25.65
C LEU A 221 4.57 -19.51 26.84
N SER A 222 4.18 -19.16 28.06
CA SER A 222 4.83 -19.65 29.29
C SER A 222 4.72 -21.16 29.48
N PHE A 223 3.55 -21.75 29.15
CA PHE A 223 3.35 -23.20 29.11
C PHE A 223 4.30 -23.86 28.11
N ALA A 224 4.35 -23.35 26.87
CA ALA A 224 5.22 -23.86 25.82
C ALA A 224 6.71 -23.74 26.21
N GLU A 225 7.12 -22.59 26.75
CA GLU A 225 8.50 -22.33 27.19
C GLU A 225 8.93 -23.31 28.30
N GLN A 226 8.14 -23.46 29.36
CA GLN A 226 8.47 -24.39 30.45
C GLN A 226 8.46 -25.85 29.99
N THR A 227 7.47 -26.22 29.19
CA THR A 227 7.33 -27.57 28.61
C THR A 227 8.53 -27.93 27.75
N ILE A 228 8.89 -27.09 26.77
CA ILE A 228 10.03 -27.32 25.87
C ILE A 228 11.34 -27.30 26.65
N ASN A 229 11.54 -26.33 27.55
CA ASN A 229 12.81 -26.22 28.29
C ASN A 229 13.05 -27.35 29.29
N SER A 230 12.01 -28.10 29.67
CA SER A 230 12.13 -29.34 30.47
C SER A 230 12.76 -30.52 29.73
N ARG A 231 12.85 -30.47 28.38
CA ARG A 231 13.34 -31.57 27.55
C ARG A 231 14.88 -31.61 27.42
N PRO A 232 15.46 -32.73 26.95
CA PRO A 232 16.87 -32.82 26.56
C PRO A 232 17.26 -31.70 25.57
N ASN A 233 18.48 -31.18 25.71
CA ASN A 233 18.95 -30.09 24.84
C ASN A 233 19.05 -30.50 23.36
N GLU A 234 19.13 -31.80 23.06
CA GLU A 234 19.10 -32.35 21.70
C GLU A 234 17.72 -32.15 21.04
N GLU A 235 16.62 -32.47 21.75
CA GLU A 235 15.26 -32.19 21.28
C GLU A 235 15.00 -30.69 21.14
N ILE A 236 15.46 -29.87 22.10
CA ILE A 236 15.34 -28.41 22.02
C ILE A 236 16.11 -27.87 20.80
N ARG A 237 17.29 -28.43 20.49
CA ARG A 237 18.06 -28.06 19.30
C ARG A 237 17.33 -28.44 18.01
N ALA A 238 16.81 -29.66 17.93
CA ALA A 238 16.04 -30.12 16.77
C ALA A 238 14.80 -29.24 16.54
N LEU A 239 14.07 -28.89 17.61
CA LEU A 239 12.96 -27.93 17.53
C LEU A 239 13.43 -26.54 17.08
N LYS A 240 14.55 -26.00 17.58
CA LYS A 240 15.08 -24.70 17.11
C LYS A 240 15.41 -24.70 15.62
N VAL A 241 15.96 -25.79 15.10
CA VAL A 241 16.22 -25.96 13.65
C VAL A 241 14.91 -25.99 12.87
N PHE A 242 13.90 -26.73 13.35
CA PHE A 242 12.56 -26.75 12.77
C PHE A 242 11.90 -25.36 12.76
N LEU A 243 11.83 -24.68 13.91
CA LEU A 243 11.25 -23.33 14.04
C LEU A 243 12.01 -22.30 13.19
N GLY A 244 13.32 -22.47 13.03
CA GLY A 244 14.18 -21.63 12.18
C GLY A 244 14.12 -21.95 10.68
N SER A 245 13.38 -22.98 10.24
CA SER A 245 13.36 -23.41 8.83
C SER A 245 12.87 -22.30 7.89
N GLU A 246 13.18 -22.41 6.60
CA GLU A 246 12.67 -21.47 5.60
C GLU A 246 11.14 -21.38 5.58
N ASN A 247 10.45 -22.47 5.94
CA ASN A 247 8.99 -22.57 5.96
C ASN A 247 8.41 -21.86 7.18
N TYR A 248 8.97 -22.06 8.37
CA TYR A 248 8.43 -21.51 9.61
C TYR A 248 8.99 -20.13 9.95
N LYS A 249 10.32 -19.98 10.04
CA LYS A 249 11.02 -18.75 10.49
C LYS A 249 10.48 -18.20 11.83
N LEU A 250 9.93 -19.06 12.68
CA LEU A 250 9.35 -18.79 14.00
C LEU A 250 10.39 -18.42 15.06
N TYR A 251 11.66 -18.76 14.81
CA TYR A 251 12.77 -18.58 15.76
C TYR A 251 13.85 -17.63 15.21
N GLU A 252 14.29 -16.67 16.04
CA GLU A 252 15.49 -15.86 15.83
C GLU A 252 16.58 -16.23 16.85
N GLY A 253 17.80 -16.43 16.37
CA GLY A 253 18.88 -16.95 17.19
C GLY A 253 19.79 -17.78 16.33
N ASP A 254 20.75 -18.46 16.97
CA ASP A 254 21.74 -19.23 16.25
C ASP A 254 21.69 -20.71 16.67
N PRO A 255 21.02 -21.58 15.89
CA PRO A 255 20.93 -23.01 16.20
C PRO A 255 22.27 -23.76 15.98
N PHE A 256 23.32 -23.08 15.49
CA PHE A 256 24.56 -23.67 15.01
C PHE A 256 25.86 -22.92 15.36
N LYS A 257 25.86 -21.96 16.28
CA LYS A 257 26.97 -20.98 16.40
C LYS A 257 28.36 -21.53 16.73
N GLU A 258 29.16 -21.73 15.69
CA GLU A 258 30.57 -21.32 15.60
C GLU A 258 30.83 -20.64 14.21
N PRO A 259 31.87 -19.80 14.03
CA PRO A 259 31.79 -18.67 13.08
C PRO A 259 32.60 -18.75 11.76
N GLY A 260 32.06 -18.10 10.69
CA GLY A 260 32.77 -17.67 9.46
C GLY A 260 32.47 -18.53 8.20
N SER A 261 32.48 -18.02 6.95
CA SER A 261 32.75 -16.68 6.37
C SER A 261 32.23 -16.53 4.91
N ASN A 262 32.11 -15.30 4.40
CA ASN A 262 31.73 -14.89 3.01
C ASN A 262 33.00 -14.32 2.27
N PRO A 263 33.00 -13.61 1.10
CA PRO A 263 32.12 -13.48 -0.09
C PRO A 263 32.89 -13.43 -1.47
N SER A 264 32.23 -13.02 -2.58
CA SER A 264 32.66 -11.90 -3.51
C SER A 264 32.37 -12.08 -5.04
N THR A 265 32.69 -11.06 -5.86
CA THR A 265 31.99 -10.59 -7.09
C THR A 265 32.90 -10.02 -8.21
N GLY A 266 32.36 -9.82 -9.44
CA GLY A 266 32.87 -8.91 -10.50
C GLY A 266 32.26 -9.20 -11.89
N GLY A 267 32.18 -8.33 -12.92
CA GLY A 267 32.50 -6.89 -13.10
C GLY A 267 33.09 -6.55 -14.50
N GLY A 268 32.66 -5.50 -15.23
CA GLY A 268 33.34 -4.97 -16.45
C GLY A 268 32.49 -4.19 -17.51
N GLU A 269 33.04 -3.11 -18.14
CA GLU A 269 32.35 -2.11 -19.02
C GLU A 269 33.10 -1.73 -20.35
N GLY A 270 32.45 -0.95 -21.26
CA GLY A 270 33.04 -0.05 -22.29
C GLY A 270 32.54 -0.20 -23.77
N GLY A 271 32.51 0.80 -24.68
CA GLY A 271 32.62 2.29 -24.56
C GLY A 271 32.90 3.10 -25.88
N VAL A 272 32.23 4.28 -26.05
CA VAL A 272 32.61 5.52 -26.85
C VAL A 272 32.33 5.61 -28.39
N VAL A 273 32.31 6.86 -28.94
CA VAL A 273 31.50 7.46 -30.04
C VAL A 273 32.34 8.34 -31.04
N ASN A 274 31.79 8.79 -32.19
CA ASN A 274 32.24 9.99 -32.96
C ASN A 274 31.13 10.64 -33.89
N PRO A 275 31.31 11.84 -34.53
CA PRO A 275 30.25 12.89 -34.69
C PRO A 275 29.72 13.23 -36.14
N PRO A 276 28.76 14.20 -36.30
CA PRO A 276 28.06 14.56 -37.57
C PRO A 276 28.10 16.06 -38.04
N VAL A 277 27.39 16.37 -39.15
CA VAL A 277 27.10 17.67 -39.84
C VAL A 277 25.84 17.48 -40.76
N GLU A 278 25.07 18.44 -41.34
CA GLU A 278 25.19 19.91 -41.55
C GLU A 278 23.82 20.66 -41.70
N SER A 279 23.78 21.95 -41.33
CA SER A 279 22.60 22.72 -40.83
C SER A 279 21.53 23.23 -41.82
N GLY A 280 21.18 22.50 -42.88
CA GLY A 280 20.16 22.95 -43.87
C GLY A 280 18.70 22.64 -43.50
N GLN A 281 18.48 21.56 -42.73
CA GLN A 281 17.19 20.86 -42.65
C GLN A 281 16.27 21.34 -41.51
N VAL A 282 16.83 22.05 -40.52
CA VAL A 282 16.15 22.49 -39.29
C VAL A 282 14.84 23.24 -39.57
N LYS A 283 14.85 24.19 -40.51
CA LYS A 283 13.67 25.02 -40.80
C LYS A 283 12.59 24.26 -41.56
N GLU A 284 12.97 23.42 -42.53
CA GLU A 284 12.03 22.62 -43.32
C GLU A 284 11.21 21.68 -42.41
N HIS A 285 11.87 21.01 -41.47
CA HIS A 285 11.20 20.15 -40.50
C HIS A 285 10.32 20.92 -39.52
N MET A 286 10.70 22.12 -39.07
CA MET A 286 9.84 22.96 -38.22
C MET A 286 8.59 23.45 -38.95
N ASP A 287 8.73 23.95 -40.19
CA ASP A 287 7.59 24.40 -40.99
C ASP A 287 6.65 23.23 -41.35
N GLY A 288 7.21 22.06 -41.66
CA GLY A 288 6.48 20.81 -41.88
C GLY A 288 5.72 20.32 -40.64
N LEU A 289 6.38 20.30 -39.48
CA LEU A 289 5.79 19.88 -38.21
C LEU A 289 4.60 20.79 -37.83
N GLN A 290 4.75 22.12 -37.93
CA GLN A 290 3.65 23.05 -37.65
C GLN A 290 2.46 22.82 -38.59
N LYS A 291 2.71 22.63 -39.90
CA LYS A 291 1.62 22.34 -40.84
C LYS A 291 0.83 21.08 -40.45
N MET A 292 1.50 19.99 -40.13
CA MET A 292 0.84 18.72 -39.77
C MET A 292 0.05 18.82 -38.45
N ILE A 293 0.48 19.63 -37.49
CA ILE A 293 -0.31 19.93 -36.27
C ILE A 293 -1.65 20.56 -36.64
N ASP A 294 -1.62 21.60 -37.48
CA ASP A 294 -2.83 22.36 -37.86
C ASP A 294 -3.77 21.53 -38.75
N GLU A 295 -3.27 20.49 -39.42
CA GLU A 295 -4.05 19.51 -40.18
C GLU A 295 -4.68 18.45 -39.25
N LEU A 296 -3.93 17.92 -38.27
CA LEU A 296 -4.41 16.89 -37.32
C LEU A 296 -5.61 17.37 -36.48
N GLU A 297 -5.62 18.65 -36.11
CA GLU A 297 -6.73 19.28 -35.37
C GLU A 297 -8.04 19.33 -36.18
N LYS A 298 -7.94 19.41 -37.52
CA LYS A 298 -9.08 19.47 -38.45
C LYS A 298 -9.50 18.09 -38.99
N ALA A 299 -8.69 17.06 -38.74
CA ALA A 299 -8.88 15.72 -39.27
C ALA A 299 -10.15 15.03 -38.76
N SER A 300 -10.81 14.25 -39.63
CA SER A 300 -11.88 13.35 -39.20
C SER A 300 -11.35 12.18 -38.37
N ALA A 301 -12.21 11.54 -37.57
CA ALA A 301 -11.79 10.47 -36.65
C ALA A 301 -11.08 9.29 -37.35
N SER A 302 -11.47 8.96 -38.58
CA SER A 302 -10.87 7.89 -39.40
C SER A 302 -9.51 8.26 -40.02
N GLN A 303 -9.20 9.56 -40.17
CA GLN A 303 -7.93 10.03 -40.73
C GLN A 303 -6.83 10.16 -39.65
N LYS A 304 -7.20 10.38 -38.38
CA LYS A 304 -6.26 10.67 -37.29
C LYS A 304 -5.17 9.60 -37.11
N ALA A 305 -5.47 8.33 -37.34
CA ALA A 305 -4.48 7.25 -37.20
C ALA A 305 -3.36 7.29 -38.26
N GLU A 306 -3.66 7.77 -39.48
CA GLU A 306 -2.63 8.01 -40.50
C GLU A 306 -1.78 9.23 -40.14
N MET A 307 -2.45 10.33 -39.79
CA MET A 307 -1.81 11.61 -39.53
C MET A 307 -0.95 11.59 -38.25
N ILE A 308 -1.32 10.80 -37.25
CA ILE A 308 -0.45 10.51 -36.09
C ILE A 308 0.84 9.78 -36.54
N ALA A 309 0.74 8.85 -37.50
CA ALA A 309 1.91 8.13 -38.01
C ALA A 309 2.80 9.00 -38.91
N GLU A 310 2.22 9.96 -39.65
CA GLU A 310 2.97 10.97 -40.41
C GLU A 310 3.67 11.96 -39.47
N LEU A 311 2.94 12.54 -38.53
CA LEU A 311 3.48 13.46 -37.52
C LEU A 311 4.54 12.79 -36.63
N ALA A 312 4.43 11.48 -36.38
CA ALA A 312 5.47 10.68 -35.71
C ALA A 312 6.78 10.59 -36.50
N ARG A 313 6.73 10.53 -37.84
CA ARG A 313 7.93 10.57 -38.70
C ARG A 313 8.56 11.96 -38.65
N GLU A 314 7.76 13.01 -38.76
CA GLU A 314 8.24 14.39 -38.75
C GLU A 314 8.87 14.78 -37.40
N LEU A 315 8.29 14.32 -36.28
CA LEU A 315 8.91 14.41 -34.96
C LEU A 315 10.26 13.69 -34.91
N GLY A 316 10.38 12.51 -35.53
CA GLY A 316 11.65 11.80 -35.68
C GLY A 316 12.71 12.62 -36.41
N SER A 317 12.33 13.23 -37.54
CA SER A 317 13.18 14.15 -38.29
C SER A 317 13.63 15.35 -37.44
N CYS A 318 12.69 16.01 -36.74
CA CYS A 318 12.98 17.11 -35.83
C CYS A 318 13.96 16.71 -34.72
N PHE A 319 13.82 15.51 -34.13
CA PHE A 319 14.78 15.02 -33.14
C PHE A 319 16.18 14.84 -33.74
N SER A 320 16.31 14.25 -34.95
CA SER A 320 17.63 14.03 -35.57
C SER A 320 18.42 15.31 -35.84
N VAL A 321 17.75 16.42 -36.19
CA VAL A 321 18.40 17.73 -36.46
C VAL A 321 18.52 18.62 -35.21
N MET A 322 18.07 18.16 -34.03
CA MET A 322 18.01 18.97 -32.80
C MET A 322 19.37 19.47 -32.31
N ALA A 323 20.46 18.72 -32.59
CA ALA A 323 21.82 19.14 -32.26
C ALA A 323 22.31 20.32 -33.12
N GLU A 324 21.75 20.48 -34.32
CA GLU A 324 22.13 21.50 -35.31
C GLU A 324 21.25 22.76 -35.22
N ALA A 325 20.20 22.73 -34.41
CA ALA A 325 19.18 23.77 -34.35
C ALA A 325 19.67 25.14 -33.85
N GLY A 326 20.84 25.21 -33.19
CA GLY A 326 21.46 26.48 -32.76
C GLY A 326 20.50 27.37 -31.96
N GLU A 327 20.32 28.61 -32.42
CA GLU A 327 19.39 29.58 -31.83
C GLU A 327 17.91 29.15 -31.92
N SER A 328 17.54 28.38 -32.95
CA SER A 328 16.18 27.87 -33.15
C SER A 328 15.80 26.72 -32.20
N LYS A 329 16.75 26.19 -31.41
CA LYS A 329 16.53 25.00 -30.56
C LYS A 329 15.34 25.17 -29.60
N GLN A 330 15.18 26.33 -28.97
CA GLN A 330 14.06 26.55 -28.05
C GLN A 330 12.70 26.51 -28.78
N GLN A 331 12.60 27.17 -29.95
CA GLN A 331 11.38 27.17 -30.77
C GLN A 331 11.02 25.76 -31.25
N MET A 332 12.03 24.95 -31.59
CA MET A 332 11.84 23.54 -31.93
C MET A 332 11.31 22.72 -30.74
N LEU A 333 11.85 22.91 -29.53
CA LEU A 333 11.35 22.23 -28.32
C LEU A 333 9.89 22.60 -28.01
N GLU A 334 9.53 23.88 -28.12
CA GLU A 334 8.16 24.36 -27.92
C GLU A 334 7.19 23.77 -28.96
N LEU A 335 7.60 23.71 -30.23
CA LEU A 335 6.80 23.12 -31.30
C LEU A 335 6.64 21.59 -31.16
N ILE A 336 7.69 20.89 -30.70
CA ILE A 336 7.63 19.47 -30.36
C ILE A 336 6.61 19.23 -29.23
N VAL A 337 6.61 20.06 -28.18
CA VAL A 337 5.62 19.95 -27.09
C VAL A 337 4.20 20.19 -27.63
N LYS A 338 4.00 21.17 -28.52
CA LYS A 338 2.71 21.39 -29.20
C LYS A 338 2.27 20.14 -29.97
N ALA A 339 3.15 19.55 -30.78
CA ALA A 339 2.87 18.33 -31.53
C ALA A 339 2.50 17.15 -30.62
N LEU A 340 3.26 16.91 -29.54
CA LEU A 340 2.96 15.86 -28.57
C LEU A 340 1.59 16.05 -27.91
N ASN A 341 1.21 17.30 -27.59
CA ASN A 341 -0.09 17.63 -27.02
C ASN A 341 -1.25 17.40 -28.03
N SER A 342 -1.08 17.76 -29.30
CA SER A 342 -2.08 17.50 -30.35
C SER A 342 -2.22 16.01 -30.65
N ILE A 343 -1.12 15.23 -30.69
CA ILE A 343 -1.18 13.75 -30.78
C ILE A 343 -1.89 13.17 -29.56
N ASN A 344 -1.48 13.56 -28.35
CA ASN A 344 -2.06 13.06 -27.10
C ASN A 344 -3.59 13.30 -27.05
N THR A 345 -4.04 14.45 -27.52
CA THR A 345 -5.47 14.79 -27.68
C THR A 345 -6.16 13.91 -28.70
N ALA A 346 -5.52 13.64 -29.85
CA ALA A 346 -6.06 12.72 -30.86
C ALA A 346 -6.15 11.26 -30.35
N VAL A 347 -5.16 10.79 -29.58
CA VAL A 347 -5.14 9.46 -28.95
C VAL A 347 -6.26 9.32 -27.92
N LYS A 348 -6.44 10.29 -27.00
CA LYS A 348 -7.56 10.30 -26.04
C LYS A 348 -8.91 10.16 -26.77
N ASN A 349 -9.07 10.87 -27.89
CA ASN A 349 -10.31 10.94 -28.69
C ASN A 349 -10.50 9.82 -29.73
N THR A 350 -9.59 8.85 -29.85
CA THR A 350 -9.76 7.72 -30.78
C THR A 350 -10.95 6.85 -30.33
N ALA A 351 -11.94 6.59 -31.19
CA ALA A 351 -13.09 5.73 -30.84
C ALA A 351 -12.96 4.29 -31.39
N ASP A 352 -12.24 4.13 -32.50
CA ASP A 352 -12.04 2.87 -33.19
C ASP A 352 -10.85 2.08 -32.61
N GLU A 353 -11.10 0.88 -32.09
CA GLU A 353 -10.02 0.02 -31.58
C GLU A 353 -9.10 -0.51 -32.68
N SER A 354 -9.58 -0.65 -33.93
CA SER A 354 -8.76 -1.18 -35.03
C SER A 354 -7.64 -0.22 -35.47
N SER A 355 -7.78 1.07 -35.17
CA SER A 355 -6.74 2.09 -35.32
C SER A 355 -5.64 2.03 -34.24
N LEU A 356 -5.89 1.39 -33.09
CA LEU A 356 -4.95 1.41 -31.96
C LEU A 356 -3.58 0.78 -32.26
N PRO A 357 -3.45 -0.37 -32.95
CA PRO A 357 -2.13 -0.92 -33.29
C PRO A 357 -1.23 0.07 -34.05
N LYS A 358 -1.80 0.82 -35.00
CA LYS A 358 -1.07 1.83 -35.77
C LYS A 358 -0.65 3.03 -34.92
N ILE A 359 -1.54 3.49 -34.04
CA ILE A 359 -1.25 4.56 -33.07
C ILE A 359 -0.15 4.11 -32.09
N ASN A 360 -0.23 2.87 -31.60
CA ASN A 360 0.76 2.26 -30.72
C ASN A 360 2.15 2.23 -31.37
N ASP A 361 2.22 1.82 -32.64
CA ASP A 361 3.46 1.79 -33.42
C ASP A 361 4.04 3.20 -33.62
N ALA A 362 3.18 4.19 -33.94
CA ALA A 362 3.58 5.58 -34.08
C ALA A 362 4.16 6.16 -32.76
N VAL A 363 3.51 5.91 -31.61
CA VAL A 363 4.02 6.37 -30.31
C VAL A 363 5.35 5.68 -29.96
N VAL A 364 5.48 4.36 -30.17
CA VAL A 364 6.75 3.64 -29.97
C VAL A 364 7.87 4.24 -30.85
N SER A 365 7.55 4.65 -32.08
CA SER A 365 8.48 5.33 -32.99
C SER A 365 8.93 6.70 -32.47
N ILE A 366 8.00 7.55 -32.00
CA ILE A 366 8.30 8.85 -31.37
C ILE A 366 9.26 8.66 -30.19
N ILE A 367 8.96 7.75 -29.27
CA ILE A 367 9.80 7.50 -28.09
C ILE A 367 11.18 6.99 -28.48
N SER A 368 11.28 6.07 -29.45
CA SER A 368 12.56 5.54 -29.94
C SER A 368 13.43 6.57 -30.65
N SER A 369 12.81 7.62 -31.19
CA SER A 369 13.50 8.69 -31.94
C SER A 369 13.96 9.84 -31.02
N ALA A 370 13.49 9.89 -29.77
CA ALA A 370 13.77 10.94 -28.80
C ALA A 370 15.16 10.85 -28.11
N SER A 371 16.07 9.97 -28.56
CA SER A 371 17.43 9.86 -28.02
C SER A 371 18.24 11.17 -28.01
N PRO A 372 18.10 12.10 -28.99
CA PRO A 372 18.77 13.40 -28.96
C PRO A 372 18.32 14.33 -27.82
N ILE A 373 17.24 14.01 -27.09
CA ILE A 373 16.73 14.77 -25.95
C ILE A 373 17.48 14.38 -24.65
N ASN A 374 18.81 14.44 -24.71
CA ASN A 374 19.69 14.05 -23.59
C ASN A 374 20.19 15.24 -22.75
N ASP A 375 19.95 16.48 -23.18
CA ASP A 375 20.34 17.68 -22.44
C ASP A 375 19.28 18.13 -21.43
N GLU A 376 19.71 18.95 -20.46
CA GLU A 376 18.87 19.37 -19.32
C GLU A 376 17.63 20.15 -19.76
N ALA A 377 17.75 20.97 -20.82
CA ALA A 377 16.63 21.73 -21.39
C ALA A 377 15.62 20.84 -22.12
N GLY A 378 16.10 19.92 -22.97
CA GLY A 378 15.25 18.96 -23.66
C GLY A 378 14.52 18.04 -22.70
N GLN A 379 15.24 17.46 -21.72
CA GLN A 379 14.64 16.59 -20.71
C GLN A 379 13.55 17.30 -19.92
N LYS A 380 13.81 18.53 -19.44
CA LYS A 380 12.82 19.30 -18.68
C LYS A 380 11.57 19.67 -19.49
N THR A 381 11.71 19.87 -20.80
CA THR A 381 10.65 20.41 -21.67
C THR A 381 9.81 19.32 -22.33
N VAL A 382 10.44 18.28 -22.88
CA VAL A 382 9.78 17.31 -23.78
C VAL A 382 9.41 16.00 -23.08
N VAL A 383 10.20 15.53 -22.10
CA VAL A 383 9.91 14.28 -21.35
C VAL A 383 8.52 14.27 -20.69
N PRO A 384 8.00 15.37 -20.12
CA PRO A 384 6.63 15.40 -19.61
C PRO A 384 5.58 15.07 -20.68
N GLY A 385 5.71 15.65 -21.88
CA GLY A 385 4.81 15.37 -23.02
C GLY A 385 4.93 13.94 -23.53
N LEU A 386 6.14 13.39 -23.62
CA LEU A 386 6.37 11.99 -24.00
C LEU A 386 5.77 11.01 -22.98
N ARG A 387 5.97 11.28 -21.68
CA ARG A 387 5.38 10.50 -20.58
C ARG A 387 3.85 10.55 -20.64
N LYS A 388 3.26 11.72 -20.88
CA LYS A 388 1.80 11.90 -21.02
C LYS A 388 1.25 11.12 -22.22
N LEU A 389 1.89 11.21 -23.38
CA LEU A 389 1.51 10.47 -24.59
C LEU A 389 1.57 8.94 -24.38
N MET A 390 2.62 8.43 -23.74
CA MET A 390 2.72 7.01 -23.39
C MET A 390 1.60 6.57 -22.45
N LEU A 391 1.31 7.33 -21.39
CA LEU A 391 0.22 7.02 -20.47
C LEU A 391 -1.14 7.02 -21.17
N SER A 392 -1.40 7.96 -22.08
CA SER A 392 -2.65 8.00 -22.86
C SER A 392 -2.79 6.81 -23.80
N VAL A 393 -1.74 6.39 -24.51
CA VAL A 393 -1.84 5.25 -25.43
C VAL A 393 -1.94 3.90 -24.69
N ILE A 394 -1.27 3.76 -23.53
CA ILE A 394 -1.41 2.61 -22.64
C ILE A 394 -2.84 2.57 -22.07
N LYS A 395 -3.38 3.70 -21.57
CA LYS A 395 -4.78 3.83 -21.13
C LYS A 395 -5.75 3.40 -22.23
N LYS A 396 -5.55 3.90 -23.45
CA LYS A 396 -6.46 3.66 -24.56
C LYS A 396 -6.45 2.21 -25.03
N THR A 397 -5.27 1.59 -25.11
CA THR A 397 -5.12 0.16 -25.43
C THR A 397 -5.67 -0.74 -24.32
N GLY A 398 -5.54 -0.32 -23.06
CA GLY A 398 -5.78 -1.16 -21.88
C GLY A 398 -7.06 -0.94 -21.10
N THR A 399 -7.96 -0.09 -21.57
CA THR A 399 -9.27 0.06 -20.95
C THR A 399 -10.18 -1.10 -21.36
N VAL A 400 -10.76 -1.77 -20.37
CA VAL A 400 -11.90 -2.69 -20.54
C VAL A 400 -13.15 -2.06 -19.97
N ASP A 401 -14.31 -2.43 -20.52
CA ASP A 401 -15.59 -2.13 -19.87
C ASP A 401 -15.82 -3.08 -18.67
N ALA A 402 -16.44 -2.57 -17.61
CA ALA A 402 -16.75 -3.36 -16.42
C ALA A 402 -17.53 -4.65 -16.71
N SER A 403 -18.40 -4.67 -17.75
CA SER A 403 -19.16 -5.86 -18.14
C SER A 403 -18.31 -7.01 -18.70
N ILE A 404 -17.02 -6.81 -18.93
CA ILE A 404 -16.03 -7.86 -19.24
C ILE A 404 -15.45 -8.46 -17.95
N VAL A 405 -15.43 -7.68 -16.87
CA VAL A 405 -14.84 -8.02 -15.57
C VAL A 405 -15.87 -8.69 -14.66
N THR A 406 -17.15 -8.31 -14.75
CA THR A 406 -18.23 -8.89 -13.95
C THR A 406 -18.88 -10.12 -14.58
N ASP A 407 -18.38 -10.62 -15.72
CA ASP A 407 -18.96 -11.74 -16.47
C ASP A 407 -17.88 -12.79 -16.78
N GLU A 408 -17.93 -13.93 -16.10
CA GLU A 408 -16.98 -15.03 -16.24
C GLU A 408 -16.84 -15.54 -17.68
N SER A 409 -17.91 -15.49 -18.46
CA SER A 409 -17.89 -15.91 -19.88
C SER A 409 -16.98 -15.02 -20.75
N LYS A 410 -16.70 -13.78 -20.31
CA LYS A 410 -15.86 -12.81 -21.01
C LYS A 410 -14.42 -12.75 -20.50
N TYR A 411 -14.02 -13.56 -19.52
CA TYR A 411 -12.66 -13.51 -18.94
C TYR A 411 -11.53 -13.78 -19.94
N GLN A 412 -11.81 -14.48 -21.06
CA GLN A 412 -10.84 -14.63 -22.15
C GLN A 412 -10.59 -13.32 -22.93
N GLN A 413 -11.59 -12.43 -22.99
CA GLN A 413 -11.44 -11.09 -23.58
C GLN A 413 -10.56 -10.21 -22.68
N LEU A 414 -10.78 -10.26 -21.36
CA LEU A 414 -9.94 -9.58 -20.36
C LEU A 414 -8.48 -10.06 -20.44
N ASP A 415 -8.28 -11.37 -20.56
CA ASP A 415 -6.96 -12.00 -20.72
C ASP A 415 -6.22 -11.48 -21.95
N THR A 416 -6.92 -11.46 -23.09
CA THR A 416 -6.38 -10.94 -24.35
C THR A 416 -6.00 -9.46 -24.24
N LYS A 417 -6.84 -8.65 -23.55
CA LYS A 417 -6.53 -7.23 -23.32
C LYS A 417 -5.34 -7.04 -22.39
N MET A 418 -5.20 -7.85 -21.33
CA MET A 418 -4.01 -7.84 -20.46
C MET A 418 -2.72 -8.10 -21.27
N ASP A 419 -2.73 -9.08 -22.16
CA ASP A 419 -1.55 -9.41 -22.98
C ASP A 419 -1.23 -8.31 -24.01
N GLN A 420 -2.24 -7.71 -24.63
CA GLN A 420 -2.06 -6.54 -25.53
C GLN A 420 -1.40 -5.36 -24.81
N VAL A 421 -1.83 -5.05 -23.58
CA VAL A 421 -1.27 -3.97 -22.76
C VAL A 421 0.17 -4.26 -22.35
N LEU A 422 0.45 -5.48 -21.88
CA LEU A 422 1.79 -5.87 -21.47
C LEU A 422 2.77 -5.88 -22.66
N ALA A 423 2.33 -6.29 -23.83
CA ALA A 423 3.11 -6.20 -25.06
C ALA A 423 3.42 -4.72 -25.42
N LEU A 424 2.43 -3.82 -25.34
CA LEU A 424 2.64 -2.38 -25.56
C LEU A 424 3.61 -1.77 -24.54
N ILE A 425 3.41 -2.03 -23.24
CA ILE A 425 4.29 -1.51 -22.18
C ILE A 425 5.72 -2.02 -22.39
N SER A 426 5.92 -3.30 -22.71
CA SER A 426 7.24 -3.87 -22.98
C SER A 426 7.95 -3.16 -24.15
N ARG A 427 7.21 -2.88 -25.24
CA ARG A 427 7.74 -2.13 -26.39
C ARG A 427 8.10 -0.69 -26.04
N LEU A 428 7.28 -0.01 -25.25
CA LEU A 428 7.54 1.35 -24.79
C LEU A 428 8.73 1.41 -23.81
N GLN A 429 8.83 0.47 -22.86
CA GLN A 429 9.99 0.34 -21.97
C GLN A 429 11.28 0.11 -22.76
N GLN A 430 11.25 -0.71 -23.80
CA GLN A 430 12.40 -0.90 -24.69
C GLN A 430 12.76 0.39 -25.45
N ALA A 431 11.77 1.15 -25.93
CA ALA A 431 11.99 2.44 -26.59
C ALA A 431 12.59 3.49 -25.63
N VAL A 432 12.04 3.62 -24.42
CA VAL A 432 12.56 4.49 -23.35
C VAL A 432 14.02 4.13 -23.02
N SER A 433 14.32 2.84 -22.87
CA SER A 433 15.67 2.35 -22.56
C SER A 433 16.68 2.69 -23.66
N LYS A 434 16.29 2.58 -24.94
CA LYS A 434 17.14 2.96 -26.09
C LYS A 434 17.38 4.47 -26.16
N SER A 435 16.39 5.28 -25.81
CA SER A 435 16.47 6.74 -25.86
C SER A 435 17.12 7.37 -24.63
N GLY A 436 17.41 6.61 -23.58
CA GLY A 436 18.02 7.12 -22.34
C GLY A 436 17.12 8.07 -21.54
N LEU A 437 15.80 7.97 -21.72
CA LEU A 437 14.82 8.84 -21.04
C LEU A 437 14.51 8.29 -19.64
N ASP A 438 14.46 9.17 -18.63
CA ASP A 438 14.05 8.81 -17.28
C ASP A 438 12.51 8.70 -17.18
N ILE A 439 11.96 7.55 -17.61
CA ILE A 439 10.52 7.27 -17.56
C ILE A 439 10.26 5.82 -17.13
N SER A 440 9.73 5.66 -15.92
CA SER A 440 9.16 4.39 -15.47
C SER A 440 7.71 4.21 -15.96
N LEU A 441 7.34 2.99 -16.34
CA LEU A 441 5.99 2.60 -16.76
C LEU A 441 5.48 1.45 -15.89
N GLU A 442 4.28 1.60 -15.32
CA GLU A 442 3.67 0.60 -14.46
C GLU A 442 2.72 -0.35 -15.20
N ASN A 443 2.81 -1.65 -14.91
CA ASN A 443 1.84 -2.64 -15.37
C ASN A 443 0.52 -2.52 -14.60
N LYS A 444 -0.47 -1.88 -15.22
CA LYS A 444 -1.84 -1.72 -14.69
C LYS A 444 -2.93 -1.94 -15.75
N ILE A 445 -4.08 -2.43 -15.31
CA ILE A 445 -5.31 -2.53 -16.11
C ILE A 445 -6.17 -1.30 -15.82
N TYR A 446 -6.97 -0.88 -16.79
CA TYR A 446 -7.95 0.21 -16.63
C TYR A 446 -9.34 -0.36 -16.82
N ILE A 447 -10.26 -0.07 -15.90
CA ILE A 447 -11.65 -0.54 -15.97
C ILE A 447 -12.57 0.66 -16.03
N ASN A 448 -13.32 0.79 -17.13
CA ASN A 448 -14.36 1.80 -17.25
C ASN A 448 -15.64 1.34 -16.54
N LEU A 449 -16.11 2.15 -15.60
CA LEU A 449 -17.30 1.90 -14.81
C LEU A 449 -18.57 2.55 -15.40
N SER A 450 -18.52 3.28 -16.51
CA SER A 450 -19.69 3.98 -17.09
C SER A 450 -20.96 3.13 -17.17
N GLY A 451 -20.85 1.85 -17.55
CA GLY A 451 -21.98 0.92 -17.65
C GLY A 451 -22.55 0.38 -16.32
N THR A 452 -21.94 0.72 -15.17
CA THR A 452 -22.31 0.17 -13.84
C THR A 452 -23.14 1.11 -12.97
N ARG A 453 -23.47 2.32 -13.46
CA ARG A 453 -24.12 3.34 -12.63
C ARG A 453 -25.59 3.00 -12.36
N ALA A 454 -25.93 2.69 -11.11
CA ALA A 454 -27.29 2.44 -10.65
C ALA A 454 -27.59 3.25 -9.39
N GLY A 455 -28.75 3.92 -9.33
CA GLY A 455 -29.13 4.73 -8.16
C GLY A 455 -28.17 5.89 -7.81
N GLY A 456 -27.35 6.34 -8.77
CA GLY A 456 -26.29 7.34 -8.54
C GLY A 456 -24.95 6.76 -8.08
N LYS A 457 -24.90 5.47 -7.73
CA LYS A 457 -23.71 4.72 -7.28
C LYS A 457 -23.11 3.92 -8.45
N TYR A 458 -21.80 3.87 -8.54
CA TYR A 458 -21.05 2.92 -9.37
C TYR A 458 -20.63 1.75 -8.49
N SER A 459 -20.75 0.52 -8.98
CA SER A 459 -20.31 -0.70 -8.27
C SER A 459 -19.61 -1.67 -9.21
N ILE A 460 -18.61 -2.39 -8.72
CA ILE A 460 -17.92 -3.45 -9.46
C ILE A 460 -17.43 -4.57 -8.54
N GLY A 461 -17.84 -5.79 -8.85
CA GLY A 461 -17.30 -7.01 -8.27
C GLY A 461 -16.02 -7.44 -8.96
N LEU A 462 -14.92 -7.53 -8.21
CA LEU A 462 -13.69 -8.17 -8.64
C LEU A 462 -13.58 -9.58 -8.07
N ASN A 463 -13.83 -10.59 -8.92
CA ASN A 463 -13.60 -12.00 -8.59
C ASN A 463 -12.10 -12.29 -8.39
N LYS A 464 -11.78 -13.03 -7.32
CA LYS A 464 -10.45 -13.55 -6.96
C LYS A 464 -9.65 -14.09 -8.15
N ASP A 465 -10.28 -14.78 -9.09
CA ASP A 465 -9.59 -15.43 -10.21
C ASP A 465 -9.03 -14.42 -11.21
N ILE A 466 -9.77 -13.34 -11.50
CA ILE A 466 -9.28 -12.23 -12.31
C ILE A 466 -8.04 -11.63 -11.67
N VAL A 467 -8.12 -11.34 -10.37
CA VAL A 467 -7.03 -10.65 -9.66
C VAL A 467 -5.82 -11.57 -9.51
N THR A 468 -6.03 -12.87 -9.29
CA THR A 468 -4.98 -13.91 -9.36
C THR A 468 -4.30 -13.94 -10.72
N LYS A 469 -5.09 -13.89 -11.82
CA LYS A 469 -4.59 -13.93 -13.20
C LYS A 469 -3.78 -12.69 -13.54
N ALA A 470 -4.26 -11.50 -13.16
CA ALA A 470 -3.55 -10.24 -13.32
C ALA A 470 -2.22 -10.23 -12.54
N LEU A 471 -2.23 -10.61 -11.26
CA LEU A 471 -1.02 -10.76 -10.44
C LEU A 471 -0.04 -11.77 -11.03
N GLY A 472 -0.53 -12.87 -11.60
CA GLY A 472 0.26 -13.90 -12.28
C GLY A 472 0.99 -13.37 -13.53
N LYS A 473 0.42 -12.39 -14.23
CA LYS A 473 1.08 -11.66 -15.34
C LYS A 473 1.93 -10.46 -14.88
N GLY A 474 2.12 -10.29 -13.56
CA GLY A 474 2.89 -9.17 -12.99
C GLY A 474 2.17 -7.82 -12.99
N ILE A 475 0.86 -7.80 -13.25
CA ILE A 475 0.02 -6.59 -13.12
C ILE A 475 -0.32 -6.44 -11.64
N LYS A 476 0.07 -5.30 -11.05
CA LYS A 476 -0.07 -5.07 -9.60
C LYS A 476 -1.12 -4.03 -9.23
N LYS A 477 -1.64 -3.27 -10.20
CA LYS A 477 -2.61 -2.20 -9.96
C LYS A 477 -3.77 -2.26 -10.96
N VAL A 478 -4.93 -1.81 -10.53
CA VAL A 478 -6.10 -1.54 -11.39
C VAL A 478 -6.48 -0.07 -11.20
N GLU A 479 -6.75 0.62 -12.30
CA GLU A 479 -7.31 1.97 -12.32
C GLU A 479 -8.78 1.90 -12.75
N PHE A 480 -9.69 2.11 -11.82
CA PHE A 480 -11.11 2.29 -12.11
C PHE A 480 -11.35 3.72 -12.60
N VAL A 481 -12.20 3.87 -13.62
CA VAL A 481 -12.51 5.15 -14.27
C VAL A 481 -14.03 5.33 -14.31
N SER A 482 -14.51 6.48 -13.83
CA SER A 482 -15.93 6.85 -13.82
C SER A 482 -16.09 8.35 -14.06
N GLU A 483 -17.32 8.83 -14.23
CA GLU A 483 -17.61 10.27 -14.39
C GLU A 483 -17.31 11.08 -13.11
N ILE A 484 -17.43 10.45 -11.94
CA ILE A 484 -17.22 11.11 -10.63
C ILE A 484 -15.77 11.08 -10.16
N GLY A 485 -14.92 10.29 -10.83
CA GLY A 485 -13.49 10.21 -10.60
C GLY A 485 -12.83 8.88 -10.96
N ARG A 486 -11.54 8.79 -10.65
CA ARG A 486 -10.70 7.60 -10.91
C ARG A 486 -10.08 7.09 -9.61
N ALA A 487 -9.94 5.79 -9.48
CA ALA A 487 -9.32 5.16 -8.30
C ALA A 487 -8.28 4.13 -8.74
N VAL A 488 -7.03 4.29 -8.28
CA VAL A 488 -5.96 3.30 -8.50
C VAL A 488 -5.79 2.48 -7.23
N VAL A 489 -6.08 1.19 -7.32
CA VAL A 489 -5.99 0.23 -6.20
C VAL A 489 -4.92 -0.80 -6.50
N THR A 490 -4.12 -1.16 -5.48
CA THR A 490 -3.08 -2.18 -5.61
C THR A 490 -3.66 -3.57 -5.37
N LEU A 491 -3.58 -4.45 -6.37
CA LEU A 491 -4.20 -5.77 -6.39
C LEU A 491 -3.67 -6.71 -5.30
N ASP A 492 -2.40 -6.58 -4.92
CA ASP A 492 -1.84 -7.37 -3.81
C ASP A 492 -2.37 -6.93 -2.42
N SER A 493 -3.12 -5.82 -2.35
CA SER A 493 -3.84 -5.37 -1.16
C SER A 493 -5.28 -5.90 -1.12
N MET A 494 -5.82 -6.32 -2.28
CA MET A 494 -7.09 -7.04 -2.40
C MET A 494 -6.94 -8.54 -2.09
N MET A 495 -5.86 -9.16 -2.57
CA MET A 495 -5.88 -10.61 -2.89
C MET A 495 -5.37 -11.59 -1.83
N ASN A 496 -4.91 -11.15 -0.68
CA ASN A 496 -4.18 -12.05 0.22
C ASN A 496 -5.09 -12.85 1.17
N MET A 497 -6.37 -13.05 0.83
CA MET A 497 -7.29 -13.96 1.52
C MET A 497 -7.58 -15.17 0.63
N GLN A 498 -7.38 -16.39 1.13
CA GLN A 498 -7.86 -17.59 0.42
C GLN A 498 -9.40 -17.62 0.28
N MET A 499 -10.11 -16.97 1.21
CA MET A 499 -11.58 -17.00 1.33
C MET A 499 -12.31 -15.98 0.47
N VAL A 500 -11.67 -14.89 0.01
CA VAL A 500 -12.32 -13.88 -0.85
C VAL A 500 -12.82 -14.57 -2.11
N LYS A 501 -14.12 -14.49 -2.37
CA LYS A 501 -14.72 -14.84 -3.65
C LYS A 501 -14.71 -13.61 -4.56
N THR A 502 -15.27 -12.51 -4.05
CA THR A 502 -15.40 -11.24 -4.78
C THR A 502 -15.13 -10.08 -3.82
N ILE A 503 -14.49 -9.03 -4.31
CA ILE A 503 -14.50 -7.71 -3.65
C ILE A 503 -15.41 -6.79 -4.45
N GLU A 504 -16.52 -6.40 -3.85
CA GLU A 504 -17.40 -5.36 -4.38
C GLU A 504 -16.82 -4.00 -4.01
N LEU A 505 -16.43 -3.23 -5.01
CA LEU A 505 -15.96 -1.86 -4.84
C LEU A 505 -17.03 -0.91 -5.35
N SER A 506 -17.26 0.19 -4.64
CA SER A 506 -18.28 1.14 -5.06
C SER A 506 -17.97 2.58 -4.71
N ALA A 507 -18.53 3.49 -5.53
CA ALA A 507 -18.32 4.92 -5.43
C ALA A 507 -19.60 5.70 -5.74
N ALA A 508 -19.91 6.70 -4.93
CA ALA A 508 -21.07 7.57 -5.13
C ALA A 508 -20.68 9.05 -4.96
N GLU A 509 -21.44 9.94 -5.60
CA GLU A 509 -21.34 11.39 -5.44
C GLU A 509 -22.68 11.93 -4.92
N ALA A 510 -22.63 12.79 -3.90
CA ALA A 510 -23.79 13.46 -3.34
C ALA A 510 -23.46 14.91 -2.94
N LEU A 511 -24.51 15.70 -2.68
CA LEU A 511 -24.38 17.01 -2.03
C LEU A 511 -24.91 16.91 -0.60
N ILE A 512 -24.17 17.48 0.36
CA ILE A 512 -24.60 17.49 1.76
C ILE A 512 -25.94 18.23 1.89
N THR A 513 -26.93 17.58 2.49
CA THR A 513 -28.24 18.19 2.75
C THR A 513 -28.21 19.04 4.02
N GLN A 514 -29.21 19.91 4.23
CA GLN A 514 -29.33 20.65 5.50
C GLN A 514 -29.50 19.71 6.69
N GLN A 515 -30.37 18.70 6.57
CA GLN A 515 -30.63 17.69 7.61
C GLN A 515 -29.35 16.91 7.99
N GLU A 516 -28.55 16.54 7.00
CA GLU A 516 -27.25 15.87 7.19
C GLU A 516 -26.23 16.80 7.83
N PHE A 517 -26.12 18.06 7.39
CA PHE A 517 -25.27 19.06 8.05
C PHE A 517 -25.66 19.29 9.51
N ASP A 518 -26.95 19.23 9.83
CA ASP A 518 -27.44 19.39 11.20
C ASP A 518 -27.01 18.23 12.11
N SER A 519 -26.84 17.00 11.58
CA SER A 519 -26.35 15.83 12.33
C SER A 519 -24.82 15.65 12.36
N LEU A 520 -24.04 16.37 11.55
CA LEU A 520 -22.57 16.30 11.57
C LEU A 520 -21.97 16.71 12.94
N ALA A 521 -20.79 16.15 13.28
CA ALA A 521 -20.01 16.59 14.45
C ALA A 521 -19.51 18.04 14.27
N PRO A 522 -19.21 18.80 15.36
CA PRO A 522 -18.77 20.20 15.26
C PRO A 522 -17.59 20.43 14.29
N ASP A 523 -16.54 19.61 14.38
CA ASP A 523 -15.35 19.70 13.54
C ASP A 523 -15.67 19.39 12.06
N GLN A 524 -16.61 18.46 11.81
CA GLN A 524 -17.11 18.17 10.46
C GLN A 524 -17.84 19.37 9.86
N LYS A 525 -18.58 20.16 10.66
CA LYS A 525 -19.23 21.40 10.19
C LYS A 525 -18.25 22.51 9.82
N GLU A 526 -16.99 22.45 10.26
CA GLU A 526 -15.93 23.39 9.82
C GLU A 526 -15.41 23.09 8.40
N VAL A 527 -15.56 21.84 7.92
CA VAL A 527 -15.06 21.39 6.61
C VAL A 527 -16.16 21.08 5.60
N ALA A 528 -17.35 20.73 6.07
CA ALA A 528 -18.50 20.34 5.27
C ALA A 528 -19.70 21.27 5.55
N LYS A 529 -20.35 21.76 4.50
CA LYS A 529 -21.53 22.65 4.54
C LYS A 529 -22.63 22.14 3.62
N PRO A 530 -23.90 22.56 3.79
CA PRO A 530 -24.96 22.24 2.82
C PRO A 530 -24.55 22.60 1.40
N GLY A 531 -24.77 21.71 0.44
CA GLY A 531 -24.33 21.86 -0.96
C GLY A 531 -22.84 21.55 -1.21
N SER A 532 -22.08 21.07 -0.22
CA SER A 532 -20.71 20.58 -0.46
C SER A 532 -20.75 19.24 -1.19
N LYS A 533 -19.90 19.07 -2.22
CA LYS A 533 -19.70 17.79 -2.92
C LYS A 533 -19.02 16.79 -1.99
N VAL A 534 -19.70 15.68 -1.73
CA VAL A 534 -19.18 14.51 -1.02
C VAL A 534 -19.03 13.37 -2.01
N LEU A 535 -17.88 12.71 -1.95
CA LEU A 535 -17.63 11.42 -2.58
C LEU A 535 -17.60 10.36 -1.49
N THR A 536 -18.35 9.29 -1.69
CA THR A 536 -18.36 8.13 -0.81
C THR A 536 -17.69 6.97 -1.55
N PHE A 537 -16.65 6.39 -0.96
CA PHE A 537 -16.00 5.18 -1.46
C PHE A 537 -16.21 4.06 -0.45
N GLU A 538 -16.78 2.94 -0.89
CA GLU A 538 -17.11 1.79 -0.05
C GLU A 538 -16.55 0.54 -0.70
N ALA A 539 -16.10 -0.41 0.12
CA ALA A 539 -15.75 -1.74 -0.33
C ALA A 539 -16.37 -2.79 0.59
N GLU A 540 -16.83 -3.88 -0.01
CA GLU A 540 -17.36 -5.05 0.65
C GLU A 540 -16.65 -6.29 0.13
N VAL A 541 -16.35 -7.23 1.02
CA VAL A 541 -15.71 -8.50 0.68
C VAL A 541 -16.73 -9.62 0.87
N ALA A 542 -17.10 -10.27 -0.23
CA ALA A 542 -17.84 -11.53 -0.20
C ALA A 542 -16.83 -12.68 -0.10
N ILE A 543 -16.99 -13.55 0.90
CA ILE A 543 -16.20 -14.77 1.06
C ILE A 543 -16.98 -16.03 0.65
N ALA A 544 -16.29 -17.19 0.66
CA ALA A 544 -16.95 -18.49 0.78
C ALA A 544 -17.96 -18.49 1.94
N GLY A 545 -19.10 -19.17 1.81
CA GLY A 545 -20.20 -19.12 2.79
C GLY A 545 -21.19 -17.98 2.59
N GLY A 546 -21.02 -17.15 1.57
CA GLY A 546 -21.95 -16.07 1.23
C GLY A 546 -21.94 -14.89 2.21
N LEU A 547 -21.08 -14.91 3.22
CA LEU A 547 -20.89 -13.80 4.15
C LEU A 547 -20.22 -12.61 3.44
N VAL A 548 -20.74 -11.41 3.71
CA VAL A 548 -20.27 -10.15 3.13
C VAL A 548 -19.84 -9.20 4.26
N PHE A 549 -18.66 -8.60 4.13
CA PHE A 549 -18.07 -7.73 5.16
C PHE A 549 -17.68 -6.37 4.59
N LYS A 550 -18.08 -5.29 5.28
CA LYS A 550 -17.59 -3.95 5.00
C LYS A 550 -16.07 -3.88 5.24
N VAL A 551 -15.37 -3.16 4.39
CA VAL A 551 -13.96 -2.81 4.54
C VAL A 551 -13.86 -1.31 4.80
N ASP A 552 -13.27 -0.93 5.93
CA ASP A 552 -13.11 0.48 6.33
C ASP A 552 -11.74 1.07 5.94
N GLU A 553 -10.70 0.24 5.75
CA GLU A 553 -9.45 0.69 5.14
C GLU A 553 -8.74 -0.39 4.30
N PHE A 554 -7.83 0.03 3.43
CA PHE A 554 -6.89 -0.83 2.70
C PHE A 554 -5.50 -0.80 3.34
N VAL A 555 -4.84 -1.97 3.36
CA VAL A 555 -3.48 -2.15 3.91
C VAL A 555 -2.42 -1.29 3.21
N LYS A 556 -2.64 -0.95 1.94
CA LYS A 556 -1.84 0.02 1.19
C LYS A 556 -2.74 1.14 0.69
N PRO A 557 -2.20 2.38 0.57
CA PRO A 557 -2.99 3.48 0.07
C PRO A 557 -3.48 3.24 -1.36
N ILE A 558 -4.72 3.62 -1.61
CA ILE A 558 -5.30 3.81 -2.93
C ILE A 558 -5.11 5.26 -3.36
N ILE A 559 -4.97 5.51 -4.66
CA ILE A 559 -4.82 6.86 -5.22
C ILE A 559 -6.16 7.27 -5.84
N ILE A 560 -6.76 8.32 -5.32
CA ILE A 560 -8.04 8.87 -5.81
C ILE A 560 -7.77 10.13 -6.64
N TYR A 561 -8.46 10.23 -7.77
CA TYR A 561 -8.47 11.37 -8.68
C TYR A 561 -9.90 11.89 -8.78
N VAL A 562 -10.13 13.15 -8.39
CA VAL A 562 -11.45 13.78 -8.34
C VAL A 562 -11.53 14.91 -9.36
N PRO A 563 -12.32 14.79 -10.44
CA PRO A 563 -12.62 15.87 -11.37
C PRO A 563 -13.12 17.11 -10.62
N TYR A 564 -12.38 18.21 -10.77
CA TYR A 564 -12.62 19.47 -10.09
C TYR A 564 -12.14 20.67 -10.91
N LYS A 565 -13.11 21.39 -11.50
CA LYS A 565 -12.85 22.70 -12.08
C LYS A 565 -12.84 23.77 -10.98
N LEU A 566 -11.73 24.49 -10.84
CA LEU A 566 -11.63 25.60 -9.88
C LEU A 566 -12.71 26.66 -10.14
N LYS A 567 -13.33 27.15 -9.07
CA LYS A 567 -14.29 28.26 -9.10
C LYS A 567 -13.56 29.59 -8.98
N ALA A 568 -14.27 30.69 -9.26
CA ALA A 568 -13.73 32.03 -9.11
C ALA A 568 -13.23 32.28 -7.66
N GLY A 569 -11.95 32.68 -7.52
CA GLY A 569 -11.30 32.90 -6.23
C GLY A 569 -10.71 31.66 -5.56
N GLU A 570 -10.81 30.48 -6.18
CA GLU A 570 -10.12 29.27 -5.73
C GLU A 570 -8.74 29.13 -6.40
N THR A 571 -7.81 28.45 -5.74
CA THR A 571 -6.47 28.15 -6.29
C THR A 571 -6.12 26.68 -6.06
N GLY A 572 -5.25 26.12 -6.91
CA GLY A 572 -4.72 24.76 -6.72
C GLY A 572 -3.97 24.56 -5.39
N ASP A 573 -3.43 25.64 -4.82
CA ASP A 573 -2.75 25.66 -3.53
C ASP A 573 -3.74 25.55 -2.34
N THR A 574 -4.92 26.16 -2.45
CA THR A 574 -5.90 26.25 -1.33
C THR A 574 -7.00 25.18 -1.37
N ILE A 575 -7.34 24.65 -2.55
CA ILE A 575 -8.30 23.55 -2.68
C ILE A 575 -7.73 22.24 -2.09
N THR A 576 -8.50 21.48 -1.32
CA THR A 576 -8.08 20.16 -0.81
C THR A 576 -9.29 19.26 -0.53
N VAL A 577 -9.02 18.01 -0.12
CA VAL A 577 -10.02 17.00 0.26
C VAL A 577 -9.89 16.68 1.74
N PHE A 578 -11.02 16.57 2.44
CA PHE A 578 -11.11 16.11 3.82
C PHE A 578 -11.87 14.78 3.90
N TYR A 579 -11.36 13.83 4.67
CA TYR A 579 -12.09 12.66 5.12
C TYR A 579 -13.06 13.03 6.25
N LEU A 580 -14.27 12.46 6.23
CA LEU A 580 -15.30 12.54 7.26
C LEU A 580 -15.58 11.11 7.77
N GLY A 581 -15.13 10.81 8.99
CA GLY A 581 -15.38 9.53 9.65
C GLY A 581 -16.76 9.47 10.29
N ASP A 582 -17.32 8.26 10.37
CA ASP A 582 -18.63 8.01 11.00
C ASP A 582 -18.59 8.24 12.54
N ASP A 583 -17.38 8.23 13.12
CA ASP A 583 -17.04 8.57 14.50
C ASP A 583 -16.97 10.10 14.78
N GLY A 584 -17.15 10.92 13.74
CA GLY A 584 -16.96 12.38 13.81
C GLY A 584 -15.56 12.85 13.42
N THR A 585 -14.59 11.95 13.19
CA THR A 585 -13.21 12.31 12.85
C THR A 585 -13.13 13.10 11.55
N VAL A 586 -12.25 14.10 11.51
CA VAL A 586 -11.89 14.87 10.31
C VAL A 586 -10.39 14.73 10.04
N ALA A 587 -10.01 14.45 8.80
CA ALA A 587 -8.61 14.43 8.38
C ALA A 587 -8.41 15.14 7.03
N ASN A 588 -7.41 16.01 6.91
CA ASN A 588 -7.03 16.61 5.63
C ASN A 588 -6.18 15.62 4.83
N MET A 589 -6.62 15.27 3.63
CA MET A 589 -5.95 14.29 2.76
C MET A 589 -4.81 14.90 1.96
N SER A 590 -4.46 16.17 2.21
CA SER A 590 -3.36 16.89 1.55
C SER A 590 -3.47 16.87 0.01
N ALA A 591 -4.69 16.91 -0.53
CA ALA A 591 -4.91 16.66 -1.95
C ALA A 591 -4.22 17.69 -2.85
N ARG A 592 -3.44 17.22 -3.81
CA ARG A 592 -2.78 18.06 -4.83
C ARG A 592 -3.75 18.40 -5.95
N TYR A 593 -3.66 19.60 -6.50
CA TYR A 593 -4.42 19.96 -7.70
C TYR A 593 -3.56 19.75 -8.95
N ASP A 594 -4.06 18.96 -9.89
CA ASP A 594 -3.56 18.88 -11.26
C ASP A 594 -4.37 19.84 -12.13
N ALA A 595 -3.74 20.96 -12.49
CA ALA A 595 -4.38 22.00 -13.31
C ALA A 595 -4.46 21.62 -14.80
N GLU A 596 -3.76 20.58 -15.25
CA GLU A 596 -3.75 20.16 -16.66
C GLU A 596 -4.88 19.17 -16.98
N GLU A 597 -5.20 18.28 -16.03
CA GLU A 597 -6.36 17.36 -16.14
C GLU A 597 -7.60 17.86 -15.35
N GLU A 598 -7.54 19.05 -14.73
CA GLU A 598 -8.57 19.63 -13.84
C GLU A 598 -9.03 18.66 -12.71
N GLU A 599 -8.10 18.08 -11.96
CA GLU A 599 -8.37 17.03 -10.95
C GLU A 599 -7.68 17.27 -9.60
N LEU A 600 -8.28 16.78 -8.51
CA LEU A 600 -7.63 16.65 -7.20
C LEU A 600 -7.11 15.22 -7.01
N ILE A 601 -5.84 15.08 -6.62
CA ILE A 601 -5.15 13.80 -6.44
C ILE A 601 -4.82 13.63 -4.95
N PHE A 602 -5.23 12.52 -4.33
CA PHE A 602 -4.85 12.19 -2.95
C PHE A 602 -4.68 10.68 -2.73
N ASN A 603 -3.88 10.33 -1.73
CA ASN A 603 -3.67 8.96 -1.27
C ASN A 603 -4.51 8.72 0.01
N THR A 604 -5.12 7.54 0.15
CA THR A 604 -5.85 7.16 1.36
C THR A 604 -5.77 5.66 1.60
N THR A 605 -5.64 5.21 2.85
CA THR A 605 -6.02 3.84 3.23
C THR A 605 -7.52 3.75 3.46
N ARG A 606 -8.10 4.78 4.08
CA ARG A 606 -9.50 4.83 4.54
C ARG A 606 -10.51 4.82 3.40
N LEU A 607 -11.62 4.17 3.66
CA LEU A 607 -12.88 4.22 2.93
C LEU A 607 -13.92 4.98 3.74
N GLY A 608 -15.02 5.39 3.09
CA GLY A 608 -16.04 6.28 3.64
C GLY A 608 -16.15 7.59 2.85
N ARG A 609 -16.47 8.68 3.55
CA ARG A 609 -16.90 9.95 2.96
C ARG A 609 -15.75 10.97 2.86
N PHE A 610 -15.67 11.65 1.72
CA PHE A 610 -14.65 12.65 1.41
C PHE A 610 -15.31 13.92 0.86
N VAL A 611 -14.98 15.09 1.42
CA VAL A 611 -15.52 16.40 1.01
C VAL A 611 -14.44 17.29 0.42
N VAL A 612 -14.75 17.97 -0.68
CA VAL A 612 -13.84 18.94 -1.31
C VAL A 612 -14.06 20.33 -0.69
N LYS A 613 -12.99 20.99 -0.24
CA LYS A 613 -13.03 22.29 0.44
C LYS A 613 -11.95 23.24 -0.08
N ASN A 614 -12.31 24.48 -0.41
CA ASN A 614 -11.34 25.58 -0.53
C ASN A 614 -10.89 25.98 0.89
N ASN A 615 -9.75 25.47 1.33
CA ASN A 615 -9.29 25.53 2.71
C ASN A 615 -8.25 26.63 2.91
N ILE A 616 -8.66 27.89 2.80
CA ILE A 616 -7.75 29.03 2.97
C ILE A 616 -7.28 29.11 4.43
N VAL A 617 -5.96 29.01 4.65
CA VAL A 617 -5.31 29.18 5.97
C VAL A 617 -4.29 30.31 5.88
N THR A 618 -4.34 31.24 6.84
CA THR A 618 -3.46 32.43 6.93
C THR A 618 -3.04 32.66 8.38
N PHE A 619 -1.94 33.38 8.62
CA PHE A 619 -1.41 33.65 9.96
C PHE A 619 -1.03 35.12 10.13
N LYS A 620 -1.28 35.69 11.31
CA LYS A 620 -1.11 37.14 11.59
C LYS A 620 0.35 37.58 11.64
N ASP A 621 1.26 36.66 11.97
CA ASP A 621 2.70 36.89 12.01
C ASP A 621 3.39 36.66 10.64
N VAL A 622 2.66 36.16 9.64
CA VAL A 622 3.13 35.99 8.26
C VAL A 622 2.61 37.15 7.39
N LYS A 623 3.37 38.26 7.40
CA LYS A 623 3.04 39.49 6.67
C LYS A 623 2.89 39.27 5.17
N GLU A 624 2.14 40.15 4.50
CA GLU A 624 1.89 40.09 3.04
C GLU A 624 3.18 40.10 2.20
N ASP A 625 4.20 40.82 2.64
CA ASP A 625 5.53 40.93 2.02
C ASP A 625 6.52 39.82 2.46
N HIS A 626 6.10 38.89 3.33
CA HIS A 626 6.98 37.84 3.82
C HIS A 626 7.30 36.83 2.70
N TRP A 627 8.59 36.68 2.37
CA TRP A 627 9.10 35.83 1.27
C TRP A 627 8.54 34.39 1.26
N GLY A 628 8.29 33.83 2.45
CA GLY A 628 7.78 32.47 2.63
C GLY A 628 6.25 32.34 2.58
N ARG A 629 5.50 33.44 2.54
CA ARG A 629 4.05 33.46 2.81
C ARG A 629 3.27 32.49 1.94
N LYS A 630 3.43 32.57 0.61
CA LYS A 630 2.74 31.68 -0.33
C LYS A 630 2.91 30.21 0.04
N TRP A 631 4.14 29.79 0.31
CA TRP A 631 4.49 28.39 0.57
C TRP A 631 3.96 27.92 1.93
N ILE A 632 4.03 28.79 2.95
CA ILE A 632 3.47 28.55 4.29
C ILE A 632 1.95 28.38 4.20
N GLU A 633 1.24 29.33 3.60
CA GLU A 633 -0.23 29.34 3.52
C GLU A 633 -0.74 28.18 2.64
N ALA A 634 -0.05 27.85 1.54
CA ALA A 634 -0.38 26.68 0.71
C ALA A 634 -0.22 25.37 1.49
N MET A 635 0.94 25.13 2.13
CA MET A 635 1.17 23.89 2.89
C MET A 635 0.29 23.80 4.14
N ALA A 636 -0.15 24.92 4.70
CA ALA A 636 -1.14 24.96 5.77
C ALA A 636 -2.55 24.67 5.26
N SER A 637 -2.90 25.14 4.07
CA SER A 637 -4.15 24.80 3.38
C SER A 637 -4.25 23.29 3.09
N LYS A 638 -3.12 22.63 2.76
CA LYS A 638 -3.01 21.16 2.65
C LYS A 638 -2.94 20.43 4.01
N GLY A 639 -2.80 21.13 5.14
CA GLY A 639 -2.66 20.54 6.48
C GLY A 639 -1.30 19.89 6.76
N ILE A 640 -0.32 20.06 5.86
CA ILE A 640 1.03 19.50 5.95
C ILE A 640 1.85 20.26 7.01
N VAL A 641 1.71 21.58 7.07
CA VAL A 641 2.26 22.42 8.14
C VAL A 641 1.14 23.04 8.99
N ASN A 642 1.34 23.10 10.30
CA ASN A 642 0.40 23.72 11.23
C ASN A 642 1.05 24.93 11.91
N GLY A 643 0.26 25.95 12.24
CA GLY A 643 0.70 27.02 13.13
C GLY A 643 0.93 26.53 14.56
N LYS A 644 1.67 27.30 15.36
CA LYS A 644 1.80 27.11 16.81
C LYS A 644 0.49 27.45 17.54
N SER A 645 -0.34 28.28 16.92
CA SER A 645 -1.76 28.47 17.26
C SER A 645 -2.56 28.76 15.98
N LYS A 646 -3.86 29.02 16.10
CA LYS A 646 -4.73 29.43 14.97
C LYS A 646 -4.22 30.69 14.25
N ASP A 647 -3.58 31.61 14.98
CA ASP A 647 -3.17 32.92 14.46
C ASP A 647 -1.66 33.06 14.22
N ILE A 648 -0.84 32.13 14.73
CA ILE A 648 0.64 32.28 14.80
C ILE A 648 1.33 31.08 14.15
N PHE A 649 2.14 31.33 13.12
CA PHE A 649 2.95 30.31 12.46
C PHE A 649 4.35 30.14 13.06
N ASP A 650 4.96 31.23 13.52
CA ASP A 650 6.38 31.38 13.85
C ASP A 650 7.30 30.98 12.68
N PRO A 651 7.45 31.84 11.64
CA PRO A 651 8.22 31.51 10.43
C PRO A 651 9.72 31.32 10.69
N GLU A 652 10.30 32.04 11.65
CA GLU A 652 11.74 31.98 11.99
C GLU A 652 12.08 30.91 13.03
N GLY A 653 11.08 30.41 13.76
CA GLY A 653 11.22 29.26 14.65
C GLY A 653 11.83 28.04 13.95
N LYS A 654 12.59 27.24 14.70
CA LYS A 654 13.25 26.04 14.16
C LYS A 654 12.31 24.84 14.10
N VAL A 655 12.61 23.94 13.17
CA VAL A 655 11.86 22.71 12.92
C VAL A 655 12.58 21.53 13.56
N THR A 656 11.86 20.69 14.30
CA THR A 656 12.37 19.44 14.85
C THR A 656 12.40 18.32 13.82
N ARG A 657 13.22 17.29 14.06
CA ARG A 657 13.29 16.09 13.21
C ARG A 657 11.93 15.39 13.11
N ALA A 658 11.16 15.35 14.20
CA ALA A 658 9.78 14.84 14.22
C ALA A 658 8.81 15.66 13.36
N GLU A 659 8.84 17.00 13.46
CA GLU A 659 8.02 17.87 12.62
C GLU A 659 8.34 17.69 11.12
N PHE A 660 9.62 17.57 10.76
CA PHE A 660 9.99 17.35 9.35
C PHE A 660 9.61 15.96 8.83
N ALA A 661 9.69 14.93 9.69
CA ALA A 661 9.17 13.58 9.37
C ALA A 661 7.65 13.59 9.10
N LYS A 662 6.87 14.34 9.89
CA LYS A 662 5.44 14.59 9.61
C LYS A 662 5.25 15.28 8.26
N MET A 663 5.98 16.36 7.99
CA MET A 663 5.82 17.11 6.74
C MET A 663 6.04 16.20 5.52
N ILE A 664 7.16 15.46 5.46
CA ILE A 664 7.44 14.55 4.34
C ILE A 664 6.39 13.44 4.22
N THR A 665 5.99 12.79 5.32
CA THR A 665 5.02 11.67 5.25
C THR A 665 3.63 12.13 4.83
N MET A 666 3.20 13.33 5.23
CA MET A 666 1.95 13.92 4.74
C MET A 666 2.05 14.33 3.26
N THR A 667 3.14 14.99 2.85
CA THR A 667 3.40 15.38 1.45
C THR A 667 3.35 14.21 0.47
N LEU A 668 3.87 13.04 0.88
CA LEU A 668 3.91 11.84 0.05
C LEU A 668 2.67 10.93 0.24
N GLY A 669 1.76 11.27 1.16
CA GLY A 669 0.58 10.45 1.48
C GLY A 669 0.95 9.07 2.05
N LEU A 670 2.01 9.00 2.85
CA LEU A 670 2.59 7.76 3.40
C LEU A 670 2.14 7.46 4.85
N VAL A 671 1.25 8.27 5.43
CA VAL A 671 0.85 8.15 6.84
C VAL A 671 0.04 6.87 7.06
N ASN A 672 0.68 5.88 7.68
CA ASN A 672 0.08 4.63 8.12
C ASN A 672 -0.34 4.76 9.59
N SER A 673 -1.65 4.77 9.88
CA SER A 673 -2.15 4.93 11.26
C SER A 673 -1.87 3.71 12.17
N SER A 674 -1.57 2.56 11.55
CA SER A 674 -1.19 1.32 12.21
C SER A 674 0.33 1.16 12.38
N ALA A 675 1.15 2.04 11.78
CA ALA A 675 2.60 2.02 11.95
C ALA A 675 3.02 2.31 13.40
N ARG A 676 4.04 1.60 13.89
CA ARG A 676 4.59 1.76 15.25
C ARG A 676 6.11 1.86 15.20
N SER A 677 6.67 2.68 16.09
CA SER A 677 8.11 2.96 16.07
C SER A 677 8.93 1.82 16.66
N ASN A 678 10.11 1.57 16.08
CA ASN A 678 11.14 0.70 16.68
C ASN A 678 12.27 1.50 17.36
N PHE A 679 12.20 2.84 17.40
CA PHE A 679 13.20 3.70 18.03
C PHE A 679 13.00 3.85 19.54
N LYS A 680 14.10 3.76 20.30
CA LYS A 680 14.08 3.75 21.78
C LYS A 680 13.53 5.03 22.43
N ASP A 681 13.56 6.13 21.70
CA ASP A 681 13.23 7.49 22.13
C ASP A 681 11.94 8.04 21.49
N VAL A 682 11.19 7.19 20.79
CA VAL A 682 9.84 7.48 20.28
C VAL A 682 8.88 6.55 21.00
N LYS A 683 8.04 7.11 21.88
CA LYS A 683 7.15 6.34 22.74
C LYS A 683 5.79 6.17 22.09
N SER A 684 5.08 5.10 22.48
CA SER A 684 3.73 4.92 21.98
C SER A 684 2.79 6.01 22.50
N GLY A 685 2.00 6.59 21.58
CA GLY A 685 1.14 7.75 21.86
C GLY A 685 1.84 9.11 21.81
N ASP A 686 3.16 9.18 21.53
CA ASP A 686 3.77 10.44 21.12
C ASP A 686 3.10 10.92 19.83
N TRP A 687 2.74 12.22 19.72
CA TRP A 687 2.03 12.75 18.55
C TRP A 687 2.77 12.51 17.21
N TYR A 688 4.09 12.35 17.28
CA TYR A 688 4.95 12.07 16.13
C TYR A 688 5.17 10.58 15.83
N GLU A 689 4.72 9.65 16.68
CA GLU A 689 4.98 8.21 16.55
C GLU A 689 4.62 7.71 15.16
N ILE A 690 3.36 7.92 14.73
CA ILE A 690 2.86 7.42 13.44
C ILE A 690 3.63 7.97 12.25
N TYR A 691 4.09 9.23 12.32
CA TYR A 691 4.83 9.88 11.24
C TYR A 691 6.27 9.38 11.16
N VAL A 692 6.94 9.22 12.31
CA VAL A 692 8.31 8.69 12.37
C VAL A 692 8.32 7.21 11.97
N ALA A 693 7.34 6.43 12.42
CA ALA A 693 7.17 5.03 12.04
C ALA A 693 6.88 4.88 10.53
N SER A 694 5.94 5.65 9.98
CA SER A 694 5.62 5.65 8.55
C SER A 694 6.84 6.02 7.68
N ALA A 695 7.62 7.03 8.11
CA ALA A 695 8.85 7.41 7.41
C ALA A 695 9.97 6.37 7.55
N TYR A 696 9.99 5.58 8.61
CA TYR A 696 10.91 4.44 8.77
C TYR A 696 10.50 3.26 7.87
N GLU A 697 9.22 2.88 7.86
CA GLU A 697 8.65 1.87 6.96
C GLU A 697 8.90 2.21 5.47
N ALA A 698 8.80 3.49 5.11
CA ALA A 698 9.10 4.00 3.77
C ALA A 698 10.60 4.15 3.44
N GLY A 699 11.52 3.81 4.38
CA GLY A 699 12.97 3.92 4.18
C GLY A 699 13.53 5.35 4.16
N ILE A 700 12.71 6.36 4.45
CA ILE A 700 13.10 7.78 4.50
C ILE A 700 13.97 8.04 5.74
N ILE A 701 13.63 7.42 6.86
CA ILE A 701 14.34 7.49 8.14
C ILE A 701 15.00 6.15 8.42
N THR A 702 16.23 6.18 8.93
CA THR A 702 16.99 5.00 9.39
C THR A 702 17.42 5.10 10.86
N GLY A 703 17.16 6.23 11.52
CA GLY A 703 17.64 6.52 12.88
C GLY A 703 19.14 6.74 12.96
N ARG A 704 19.65 6.65 14.19
CA ARG A 704 21.07 6.72 14.56
C ARG A 704 21.61 5.31 14.91
N PRO A 705 22.94 5.09 14.86
CA PRO A 705 23.54 3.79 15.17
C PRO A 705 23.27 3.25 16.59
N ASP A 706 22.87 4.09 17.53
CA ASP A 706 22.48 3.73 18.89
C ASP A 706 21.02 3.23 19.01
N GLY A 707 20.23 3.30 17.92
CA GLY A 707 18.81 2.95 17.87
C GLY A 707 17.87 4.09 18.29
N THR A 708 18.33 5.34 18.30
CA THR A 708 17.51 6.53 18.54
C THR A 708 17.12 7.25 17.24
N PHE A 709 16.07 8.07 17.27
CA PHE A 709 15.69 8.96 16.18
C PHE A 709 16.04 10.44 16.46
N ALA A 710 16.07 10.82 17.73
CA ALA A 710 16.14 12.19 18.26
C ALA A 710 14.98 13.08 17.76
N PRO A 711 13.71 12.76 18.09
CA PRO A 711 12.54 13.45 17.54
C PRO A 711 12.53 14.96 17.84
N ASN A 712 12.99 15.35 19.02
CA ASN A 712 12.92 16.73 19.53
C ASN A 712 14.16 17.58 19.21
N GLU A 713 15.20 17.02 18.57
CA GLU A 713 16.32 17.83 18.09
C GLU A 713 15.91 18.61 16.84
N ASN A 714 16.44 19.84 16.71
CA ASN A 714 16.27 20.64 15.50
C ASN A 714 16.94 19.94 14.31
N ILE A 715 16.32 20.00 13.13
CA ILE A 715 16.86 19.35 11.94
C ILE A 715 17.86 20.26 11.21
N SER A 716 19.05 19.70 10.95
CA SER A 716 20.07 20.33 10.12
C SER A 716 19.67 20.29 8.64
N ARG A 717 20.09 21.29 7.85
CA ARG A 717 19.79 21.34 6.40
C ARG A 717 20.39 20.15 5.64
N GLN A 718 21.51 19.60 6.09
CA GLN A 718 22.07 18.37 5.50
C GLN A 718 21.26 17.11 5.84
N ASP A 719 20.67 16.99 7.03
CA ASP A 719 19.77 15.88 7.36
C ASP A 719 18.44 15.97 6.60
N MET A 720 17.92 17.20 6.40
CA MET A 720 16.78 17.40 5.50
C MET A 720 17.09 16.87 4.10
N ALA A 721 18.27 17.19 3.56
CA ALA A 721 18.68 16.70 2.24
C ALA A 721 18.72 15.16 2.17
N VAL A 722 19.21 14.49 3.23
CA VAL A 722 19.20 13.01 3.32
C VAL A 722 17.77 12.45 3.31
N MET A 723 16.85 13.03 4.08
CA MET A 723 15.45 12.58 4.08
C MET A 723 14.77 12.84 2.73
N LEU A 724 15.02 14.00 2.10
CA LEU A 724 14.47 14.34 0.77
C LEU A 724 15.01 13.43 -0.34
N ALA A 725 16.31 13.12 -0.35
CA ALA A 725 16.89 12.23 -1.34
C ALA A 725 16.32 10.80 -1.24
N ARG A 726 16.11 10.30 -0.01
CA ARG A 726 15.46 8.99 0.22
C ARG A 726 13.98 9.01 -0.15
N ALA A 727 13.28 10.11 0.10
CA ALA A 727 11.90 10.31 -0.36
C ALA A 727 11.77 10.30 -1.89
N LEU A 728 12.74 10.87 -2.61
CA LEU A 728 12.76 10.87 -4.08
C LEU A 728 13.13 9.51 -4.70
N GLN A 729 13.83 8.64 -3.96
CA GLN A 729 14.36 7.34 -4.43
C GLN A 729 15.17 7.42 -5.75
N GLN A 730 15.75 8.59 -6.04
CA GLN A 730 16.59 8.81 -7.22
C GLN A 730 18.06 8.44 -6.94
N GLU A 731 18.75 7.98 -7.99
CA GLU A 731 20.20 7.84 -7.95
C GLU A 731 20.92 9.20 -7.89
N ALA A 732 22.10 9.21 -7.29
CA ALA A 732 22.94 10.40 -7.23
C ALA A 732 23.39 10.82 -8.65
N PRO A 733 23.49 12.13 -8.96
CA PRO A 733 24.10 12.56 -10.20
C PRO A 733 25.55 12.09 -10.30
N ALA A 734 25.97 11.66 -11.50
CA ALA A 734 27.34 11.17 -11.74
C ALA A 734 28.42 12.19 -11.36
N ASP A 735 28.19 13.48 -11.67
CA ASP A 735 28.96 14.60 -11.15
C ASP A 735 28.23 15.20 -9.93
N VAL A 736 28.58 14.71 -8.74
CA VAL A 736 28.06 15.22 -7.46
C VAL A 736 28.53 16.67 -7.21
N ASP A 737 29.80 16.97 -7.51
CA ASP A 737 30.43 18.25 -7.17
C ASP A 737 29.88 19.42 -7.99
N LYS A 738 29.40 19.20 -9.24
CA LYS A 738 28.62 20.18 -10.02
C LYS A 738 27.46 20.77 -9.21
N TYR A 739 26.73 19.94 -8.46
CA TYR A 739 25.50 20.34 -7.76
C TYR A 739 25.72 20.82 -6.32
N ILE A 740 26.92 20.60 -5.74
CA ILE A 740 27.23 21.05 -4.36
C ILE A 740 28.39 22.06 -4.30
N ASN A 741 28.60 22.81 -5.39
CA ASN A 741 29.64 23.84 -5.48
C ASN A 741 29.30 25.15 -4.73
N PHE A 742 28.89 25.04 -3.47
CA PHE A 742 28.65 26.15 -2.55
C PHE A 742 29.98 26.68 -1.97
N ALA A 743 30.01 27.94 -1.55
CA ALA A 743 31.21 28.55 -0.96
C ALA A 743 31.62 27.89 0.37
N ASP A 744 30.67 27.29 1.09
CA ASP A 744 30.86 26.54 2.34
C ASP A 744 30.88 25.01 2.13
N LYS A 745 31.06 24.51 0.90
CA LYS A 745 31.00 23.07 0.57
C LYS A 745 31.92 22.16 1.39
N GLY A 746 33.00 22.70 1.96
CA GLY A 746 33.90 22.00 2.88
C GLY A 746 33.27 21.61 4.22
N LYS A 747 32.10 22.18 4.57
CA LYS A 747 31.32 21.82 5.77
C LYS A 747 30.29 20.71 5.54
N ILE A 748 30.08 20.28 4.30
CA ILE A 748 29.07 19.26 4.00
C ILE A 748 29.60 17.90 4.48
N ALA A 749 28.91 17.29 5.45
CA ALA A 749 29.32 15.99 5.96
C ALA A 749 29.30 14.91 4.87
N GLY A 750 30.26 13.97 4.90
CA GLY A 750 30.44 12.97 3.85
C GLY A 750 29.18 12.16 3.52
N TYR A 751 28.40 11.81 4.55
CA TYR A 751 27.13 11.06 4.38
C TYR A 751 26.04 11.84 3.64
N ALA A 752 26.11 13.17 3.62
CA ALA A 752 25.07 14.03 3.06
C ALA A 752 25.41 14.56 1.65
N ARG A 753 26.65 14.41 1.16
CA ARG A 753 27.10 14.97 -0.13
C ARG A 753 26.22 14.54 -1.32
N GLN A 754 25.99 13.24 -1.48
CA GLN A 754 25.14 12.70 -2.55
C GLN A 754 23.69 13.15 -2.40
N SER A 755 23.14 13.10 -1.18
CA SER A 755 21.76 13.51 -0.92
C SER A 755 21.51 15.00 -1.15
N LEU A 756 22.47 15.86 -0.79
CA LEU A 756 22.41 17.28 -1.09
C LEU A 756 22.50 17.55 -2.59
N ALA A 757 23.35 16.82 -3.33
CA ALA A 757 23.38 16.92 -4.79
C ALA A 757 22.04 16.54 -5.43
N ILE A 758 21.37 15.47 -4.95
CA ILE A 758 20.02 15.09 -5.39
C ILE A 758 19.00 16.21 -5.08
N ALA A 759 19.01 16.74 -3.85
CA ALA A 759 18.07 17.79 -3.44
C ALA A 759 18.29 19.12 -4.18
N VAL A 760 19.53 19.45 -4.57
CA VAL A 760 19.85 20.65 -5.36
C VAL A 760 19.53 20.45 -6.84
N LYS A 761 19.87 19.29 -7.42
CA LYS A 761 19.50 18.90 -8.81
C LYS A 761 18.00 19.02 -9.04
N ASN A 762 17.19 18.58 -8.08
CA ASN A 762 15.72 18.66 -8.14
C ASN A 762 15.16 20.03 -7.69
N GLY A 763 16.00 21.04 -7.46
CA GLY A 763 15.57 22.40 -7.08
C GLY A 763 14.93 22.54 -5.69
N LEU A 764 14.84 21.45 -4.91
CA LEU A 764 14.27 21.46 -3.56
C LEU A 764 15.09 22.39 -2.65
N ILE A 765 16.42 22.25 -2.67
CA ILE A 765 17.36 23.11 -1.94
C ILE A 765 18.12 23.99 -2.94
N THR A 766 18.01 25.31 -2.79
CA THR A 766 18.61 26.31 -3.69
C THR A 766 19.75 27.12 -3.05
N GLY A 767 20.21 26.73 -1.86
CA GLY A 767 21.13 27.52 -1.05
C GLY A 767 20.52 28.79 -0.46
N LYS A 768 21.36 29.57 0.22
CA LYS A 768 21.12 30.89 0.82
C LYS A 768 21.89 31.97 0.04
N PRO A 769 21.55 33.27 0.21
CA PRO A 769 22.32 34.37 -0.37
C PRO A 769 23.82 34.25 -0.11
N GLY A 770 24.64 34.59 -1.11
CA GLY A 770 26.10 34.40 -1.04
C GLY A 770 26.60 33.01 -1.47
N ASN A 771 25.76 32.18 -2.12
CA ASN A 771 26.08 30.81 -2.54
C ASN A 771 26.46 29.89 -1.36
N ILE A 772 25.62 29.90 -0.31
CA ILE A 772 25.85 29.18 0.94
C ILE A 772 24.85 28.02 1.08
N ALA A 773 25.32 26.79 1.32
CA ALA A 773 24.47 25.64 1.61
C ALA A 773 23.90 25.69 3.04
N ASP A 774 24.73 26.12 3.99
CA ASP A 774 24.52 26.09 5.45
C ASP A 774 24.19 24.67 5.95
N PRO A 775 25.04 23.66 5.71
CA PRO A 775 24.69 22.24 5.90
C PRO A 775 24.44 21.86 7.36
N GLU A 776 25.22 22.43 8.28
CA GLU A 776 25.11 22.23 9.73
C GLU A 776 24.01 23.12 10.36
N GLY A 777 23.52 24.13 9.63
CA GLY A 777 22.52 25.07 10.11
C GLY A 777 21.14 24.45 10.28
N ASN A 778 20.45 24.83 11.36
CA ASN A 778 19.08 24.40 11.63
C ASN A 778 18.07 25.19 10.79
N ALA A 779 17.20 24.49 10.08
CA ALA A 779 16.18 25.12 9.22
C ALA A 779 15.07 25.82 10.01
N THR A 780 14.62 26.95 9.50
CA THR A 780 13.40 27.63 9.97
C THR A 780 12.14 26.96 9.44
N ARG A 781 11.00 27.25 10.08
CA ARG A 781 9.67 26.77 9.67
C ARG A 781 9.27 27.30 8.30
N ALA A 782 9.67 28.52 7.94
CA ALA A 782 9.50 29.07 6.59
C ALA A 782 10.37 28.35 5.54
N GLU A 783 11.64 28.05 5.86
CA GLU A 783 12.53 27.27 4.97
C GLU A 783 11.97 25.86 4.73
N ALA A 784 11.55 25.17 5.80
CA ALA A 784 10.96 23.83 5.70
C ALA A 784 9.67 23.83 4.89
N ALA A 785 8.73 24.74 5.15
CA ALA A 785 7.49 24.86 4.37
C ALA A 785 7.76 25.12 2.88
N THR A 786 8.78 25.93 2.56
CA THR A 786 9.20 26.20 1.17
C THR A 786 9.78 24.96 0.48
N ILE A 787 10.66 24.23 1.15
CA ILE A 787 11.26 22.99 0.64
C ILE A 787 10.19 21.91 0.45
N ILE A 788 9.24 21.80 1.38
CA ILE A 788 8.13 20.85 1.33
C ILE A 788 7.12 21.21 0.23
N TYR A 789 6.83 22.50 0.00
CA TYR A 789 6.04 22.94 -1.14
C TYR A 789 6.68 22.53 -2.49
N ARG A 790 8.01 22.59 -2.59
CA ARG A 790 8.76 22.15 -3.78
C ARG A 790 8.79 20.63 -3.95
N LEU A 791 8.64 19.86 -2.86
CA LEU A 791 8.51 18.40 -2.91
C LEU A 791 7.07 17.97 -3.28
N PHE A 792 6.08 18.77 -2.90
CA PHE A 792 4.65 18.48 -3.11
C PHE A 792 4.20 18.64 -4.56
N ASN A 793 4.83 19.52 -5.33
CA ASN A 793 4.49 19.82 -6.73
C ASN A 793 5.42 19.09 -7.70
#